data_AF-A0A1J5WIF5-F1
#
_entry.id   AF-A0A1J5WIF5-F1
#
_cell.length_a   1.000
_cell.length_b   1.000
_cell.length_c   1.000
_cell.angle_alpha   90.00
_cell.angle_beta   90.00
_cell.angle_gamma   90.00
#
_symmetry.space_group_name_H-M   'P 1'
#
loop_
_entity.id
_entity.type
_entity.pdbx_description
1 polymer ?
#
loop_
_entity_poly.entity_id
_entity_poly.type
_entity_poly.pdbx_seq_one_letter_code
_entity_poly.pdbx_strand_id
1 'polypeptide(L)'
;MEPETTQTLKLGSTFFLFTKKGIFLVPEREYKQIRQRENGYVCLKRKYLSEIPNRDTERVTCIVCHGEAAPEDLVFPLCRKMHYVVCKECMGGIHEGTDERKAFCPYCNEEQGSKVCREEILDAVLSLMSPQTLPRLELRPDMEVETVTRLTHETRVALSNVCVSDAFFFKLLARTVVEITNIMSLFPHDNSLDCCAGEFGARTGKQTKVFIGGGYTREEMKQVYSNIKTMPSKNIRINAKEIHANEDGVYFLLKAWAIAGGCSPDLFLKTTNREHIEEFLEEENTSIWIGKVKTLRLAGYALGILPKLKLHEENVFEELILCAHNDRNIAEILKKRNNSILVGKVKRLELTGYEIEILSKLRFHEENVMEKLMLCTASPVVIPGILKAKNNSIWVGKVKKLITQHYGAEIIPKLRIHEENVMEELDLYADANGNIADILKEENNSVWVGRIKKMTLTKCAIRVLPKFRMHEENVLEELELEADSNGDVAEVLGMENNSVLVGRIKKLTLIKYAVRVLPKLRMHEENVMEELFLFADSLGNTSEILKAKNNSILVGKVKRLDLRWYAIRILPKLRFHEENVTEELGVLTGTPGETYEILKPENKSILDWIGKMKKLELGWYALEILPNLRIHEENVMELLELSTDKAEHVAEILKTENRSILIGRVKKLGLVGYAVEILPKLRLNKKNAMDELCLGAYFPEQITEILKEKDKSIQIGKVRSVKLDEHAQYIKDKLDFKLIPKK
;
A
#
# COMPACT_ATOMS: atom_id res chain seq x y z
N MET A 1 -4.07 -10.84 -21.14
CA MET A 1 -2.81 -11.16 -21.81
C MET A 1 -3.19 -11.73 -23.15
N GLU A 2 -2.93 -11.03 -24.25
CA GLU A 2 -3.24 -11.52 -25.60
C GLU A 2 -2.45 -12.83 -25.84
N PRO A 3 -3.03 -13.86 -26.48
CA PRO A 3 -2.29 -15.08 -26.77
C PRO A 3 -1.22 -14.76 -27.81
N GLU A 4 0.03 -14.66 -27.33
CA GLU A 4 1.19 -14.55 -28.18
C GLU A 4 1.31 -15.76 -29.11
N THR A 5 1.78 -15.44 -30.31
CA THR A 5 2.20 -16.28 -31.44
C THR A 5 2.81 -17.63 -31.07
N THR A 6 2.63 -18.63 -31.96
CA THR A 6 3.42 -19.89 -32.05
C THR A 6 4.79 -19.80 -31.36
N GLN A 7 4.84 -20.17 -30.07
CA GLN A 7 6.06 -20.02 -29.28
C GLN A 7 7.00 -21.19 -29.61
N THR A 8 8.13 -20.90 -30.27
CA THR A 8 9.17 -21.91 -30.50
C THR A 8 10.06 -22.03 -29.27
N LEU A 9 10.45 -23.24 -28.91
CA LEU A 9 11.45 -23.53 -27.89
C LEU A 9 12.58 -24.38 -28.48
N LYS A 10 13.76 -24.41 -27.87
CA LYS A 10 14.98 -25.02 -28.38
C LYS A 10 15.65 -25.87 -27.29
N LEU A 11 16.12 -27.04 -27.69
CA LEU A 11 16.92 -27.96 -26.89
C LEU A 11 18.06 -28.48 -27.75
N GLY A 12 19.31 -28.16 -27.44
CA GLY A 12 20.44 -28.53 -28.28
C GLY A 12 20.26 -28.02 -29.73
N SER A 13 20.31 -28.92 -30.71
CA SER A 13 20.03 -28.62 -32.12
C SER A 13 18.56 -28.88 -32.54
N THR A 14 17.66 -29.14 -31.58
CA THR A 14 16.24 -29.45 -31.85
C THR A 14 15.33 -28.29 -31.45
N PHE A 15 14.38 -27.93 -32.33
CA PHE A 15 13.36 -26.92 -32.07
C PHE A 15 11.99 -27.57 -31.82
N PHE A 16 11.34 -27.18 -30.74
CA PHE A 16 9.95 -27.52 -30.41
C PHE A 16 9.01 -26.43 -30.88
N LEU A 17 8.22 -26.75 -31.89
CA LEU A 17 7.19 -25.88 -32.47
C LEU A 17 5.81 -26.30 -31.96
N PHE A 18 5.12 -25.36 -31.31
CA PHE A 18 3.82 -25.60 -30.70
C PHE A 18 2.72 -25.03 -31.60
N THR A 19 1.96 -25.91 -32.26
CA THR A 19 0.86 -25.53 -33.19
C THR A 19 -0.50 -25.93 -32.63
N LYS A 20 -1.61 -25.61 -33.30
CA LYS A 20 -2.93 -26.07 -32.83
C LYS A 20 -3.10 -27.60 -32.83
N LYS A 21 -2.39 -28.35 -33.68
CA LYS A 21 -2.56 -29.81 -33.82
C LYS A 21 -1.54 -30.67 -33.05
N GLY A 22 -0.58 -30.06 -32.34
CA GLY A 22 0.37 -30.80 -31.52
C GLY A 22 1.69 -30.08 -31.31
N ILE A 23 2.74 -30.88 -31.07
CA ILE A 23 4.12 -30.41 -30.91
C ILE A 23 4.96 -31.04 -32.01
N PHE A 24 5.77 -30.25 -32.69
CA PHE A 24 6.70 -30.74 -33.70
C PHE A 24 8.14 -30.53 -33.25
N LEU A 25 8.93 -31.59 -33.30
CA LEU A 25 10.38 -31.55 -33.11
C LEU A 25 11.02 -31.38 -34.47
N VAL A 26 11.73 -30.28 -34.66
CA VAL A 26 12.33 -29.90 -35.94
C VAL A 26 13.84 -29.78 -35.76
N PRO A 27 14.65 -30.55 -36.50
CA PRO A 27 16.10 -30.39 -36.49
C PRO A 27 16.50 -28.97 -36.92
N GLU A 28 17.58 -28.42 -36.37
CA GLU A 28 18.03 -27.04 -36.65
C GLU A 28 18.21 -26.77 -38.15
N ARG A 29 18.67 -27.76 -38.92
CA ARG A 29 18.82 -27.67 -40.38
C ARG A 29 17.49 -27.40 -41.09
N GLU A 30 16.40 -28.03 -40.63
CA GLU A 30 15.06 -27.86 -41.21
C GLU A 30 14.42 -26.58 -40.66
N TYR A 31 14.59 -26.29 -39.37
CA TYR A 31 14.07 -25.08 -38.75
C TYR A 31 14.62 -23.81 -39.43
N LYS A 32 15.93 -23.77 -39.71
CA LYS A 32 16.58 -22.68 -40.46
C LYS A 32 16.07 -22.53 -41.89
N GLN A 33 15.50 -23.58 -42.48
CA GLN A 33 14.88 -23.51 -43.82
C GLN A 33 13.44 -23.00 -43.74
N ILE A 34 12.69 -23.40 -42.71
CA ILE A 34 11.30 -22.99 -42.51
C ILE A 34 11.18 -21.49 -42.17
N ARG A 35 12.11 -20.94 -41.38
CA ARG A 35 12.02 -19.57 -40.80
C ARG A 35 12.77 -18.47 -41.57
N GLN A 36 13.08 -18.62 -42.85
CA GLN A 36 13.83 -17.59 -43.58
C GLN A 36 12.97 -16.35 -43.92
N ARG A 37 12.81 -15.40 -42.95
CA ARG A 37 12.82 -13.91 -43.08
C ARG A 37 11.92 -13.18 -42.06
N GLU A 38 12.24 -11.91 -41.82
CA GLU A 38 11.66 -10.97 -40.83
C GLU A 38 10.13 -10.74 -40.92
N ASN A 39 9.47 -11.24 -41.96
CA ASN A 39 8.06 -10.96 -42.26
C ASN A 39 7.06 -12.10 -41.92
N GLY A 40 7.55 -13.22 -41.37
CA GLY A 40 6.70 -14.28 -40.78
C GLY A 40 6.00 -15.25 -41.74
N TYR A 41 6.50 -15.41 -42.97
CA TYR A 41 6.00 -16.38 -43.95
C TYR A 41 6.64 -17.76 -43.78
N VAL A 42 5.86 -18.82 -44.00
CA VAL A 42 6.33 -20.22 -43.89
C VAL A 42 6.92 -20.66 -45.23
N CYS A 43 8.13 -21.21 -45.20
CA CYS A 43 8.81 -21.76 -46.37
C CYS A 43 9.03 -23.26 -46.22
N LEU A 44 9.02 -24.01 -47.32
CA LEU A 44 9.48 -25.41 -47.37
C LEU A 44 10.06 -25.76 -48.74
N LYS A 45 10.76 -26.89 -48.82
CA LYS A 45 11.21 -27.45 -50.10
C LYS A 45 10.05 -28.06 -50.89
N ARG A 46 10.03 -27.86 -52.22
CA ARG A 46 8.96 -28.34 -53.12
C ARG A 46 8.71 -29.84 -53.00
N LYS A 47 9.75 -30.65 -52.74
CA LYS A 47 9.62 -32.12 -52.61
C LYS A 47 8.56 -32.58 -51.62
N TYR A 48 8.35 -31.85 -50.52
CA TYR A 48 7.34 -32.18 -49.51
C TYR A 48 5.89 -31.95 -49.99
N LEU A 49 5.71 -31.22 -51.10
CA LEU A 49 4.39 -30.94 -51.69
C LEU A 49 3.95 -31.99 -52.70
N SER A 50 4.87 -32.84 -53.16
CA SER A 50 4.59 -33.96 -54.05
C SER A 50 3.93 -35.14 -53.33
N GLU A 51 3.92 -35.12 -51.98
CA GLU A 51 3.41 -36.20 -51.12
C GLU A 51 1.99 -35.93 -50.58
N ILE A 52 1.33 -34.85 -51.01
CA ILE A 52 -0.02 -34.46 -50.54
C ILE A 52 -1.09 -35.29 -51.28
N PRO A 53 -1.92 -36.10 -50.58
CA PRO A 53 -3.05 -36.80 -51.20
C PRO A 53 -4.16 -35.80 -51.61
N ASN A 54 -4.78 -36.01 -52.78
CA ASN A 54 -5.87 -35.18 -53.36
C ASN A 54 -5.49 -33.80 -53.90
N ARG A 55 -4.30 -33.66 -54.49
CA ARG A 55 -3.97 -32.50 -55.32
C ARG A 55 -4.29 -32.81 -56.79
N ASP A 56 -5.23 -32.08 -57.38
CA ASP A 56 -5.64 -32.23 -58.80
C ASP A 56 -4.57 -31.76 -59.81
N THR A 57 -3.38 -31.36 -59.34
CA THR A 57 -2.30 -30.83 -60.18
C THR A 57 -0.95 -31.44 -59.78
N GLU A 58 -0.37 -32.25 -60.68
CA GLU A 58 0.96 -32.86 -60.50
C GLU A 58 2.10 -31.82 -60.43
N ARG A 59 1.87 -30.58 -60.89
CA ARG A 59 2.90 -29.54 -61.00
C ARG A 59 2.71 -28.43 -59.97
N VAL A 60 3.71 -28.25 -59.12
CA VAL A 60 3.78 -27.14 -58.17
C VAL A 60 4.37 -25.92 -58.87
N THR A 61 3.51 -25.03 -59.36
CA THR A 61 3.93 -23.81 -60.06
C THR A 61 3.85 -22.59 -59.16
N CYS A 62 4.80 -21.67 -59.35
CA CYS A 62 4.74 -20.36 -58.73
C CYS A 62 3.58 -19.55 -59.33
N ILE A 63 2.71 -18.96 -58.51
CA ILE A 63 1.59 -18.15 -59.03
C ILE A 63 2.03 -16.89 -59.80
N VAL A 64 3.26 -16.40 -59.56
CA VAL A 64 3.76 -15.14 -60.10
C VAL A 64 4.46 -15.35 -61.44
N CYS A 65 5.47 -16.23 -61.50
CA CYS A 65 6.21 -16.49 -62.73
C CYS A 65 5.70 -17.70 -63.51
N HIS A 66 4.74 -18.45 -62.98
CA HIS A 66 4.26 -19.73 -63.53
C HIS A 66 5.35 -20.79 -63.74
N GLY A 67 6.56 -20.55 -63.23
CA GLY A 67 7.67 -21.50 -63.26
C GLY A 67 7.43 -22.68 -62.34
N GLU A 68 7.85 -23.87 -62.78
CA GLU A 68 7.87 -25.06 -61.96
C GLU A 68 9.12 -25.08 -61.09
N ALA A 69 8.93 -25.19 -59.77
CA ALA A 69 10.03 -25.25 -58.83
C ALA A 69 10.64 -26.66 -58.80
N ALA A 70 11.96 -26.80 -58.86
CA ALA A 70 12.65 -28.08 -58.71
C ALA A 70 12.41 -28.68 -57.31
N PRO A 71 12.55 -30.01 -57.11
CA PRO A 71 12.25 -30.64 -55.82
C PRO A 71 12.97 -30.03 -54.60
N GLU A 72 14.19 -29.54 -54.77
CA GLU A 72 14.97 -28.91 -53.69
C GLU A 72 14.75 -27.39 -53.57
N ASP A 73 13.95 -26.79 -54.47
CA ASP A 73 13.65 -25.36 -54.44
C ASP A 73 12.74 -24.98 -53.27
N LEU A 74 13.00 -23.82 -52.69
CA LEU A 74 12.21 -23.25 -51.62
C LEU A 74 10.98 -22.52 -52.17
N VAL A 75 9.82 -22.88 -51.62
CA VAL A 75 8.51 -22.37 -52.01
C VAL A 75 7.68 -21.92 -50.80
N PHE A 76 6.79 -20.96 -51.01
CA PHE A 76 5.94 -20.34 -49.98
C PHE A 76 4.47 -20.66 -50.25
N PRO A 77 3.83 -21.55 -49.48
CA PRO A 77 2.42 -21.90 -49.68
C PRO A 77 1.47 -20.74 -49.42
N LEU A 78 0.50 -20.53 -50.32
CA LEU A 78 -0.50 -19.45 -50.19
C LEU A 78 -1.71 -19.80 -49.31
N CYS A 79 -1.97 -21.09 -49.08
CA CYS A 79 -3.10 -21.57 -48.28
C CYS A 79 -2.79 -22.90 -47.60
N ARG A 80 -3.61 -23.31 -46.63
CA ARG A 80 -3.42 -24.55 -45.86
C ARG A 80 -3.50 -25.84 -46.68
N LYS A 81 -4.27 -25.83 -47.78
CA LYS A 81 -4.34 -26.90 -48.78
C LYS A 81 -3.22 -26.82 -49.82
N MET A 82 -2.40 -25.78 -49.73
CA MET A 82 -1.24 -25.53 -50.58
C MET A 82 -1.59 -25.54 -52.07
N HIS A 83 -2.76 -25.03 -52.50
CA HIS A 83 -3.14 -25.06 -53.92
C HIS A 83 -2.11 -24.35 -54.82
N TYR A 84 -1.53 -23.25 -54.34
CA TYR A 84 -0.46 -22.51 -55.01
C TYR A 84 0.67 -22.15 -54.07
N VAL A 85 1.84 -21.90 -54.66
CA VAL A 85 3.02 -21.43 -53.95
C VAL A 85 3.61 -20.21 -54.64
N VAL A 86 4.50 -19.50 -53.93
CA VAL A 86 5.41 -18.50 -54.52
C VAL A 86 6.82 -19.06 -54.47
N CYS A 87 7.60 -18.98 -55.55
CA CYS A 87 9.02 -19.37 -55.50
C CYS A 87 9.85 -18.29 -54.79
N LYS A 88 11.03 -18.67 -54.30
CA LYS A 88 11.93 -17.75 -53.58
C LYS A 88 12.26 -16.46 -54.34
N GLU A 89 12.44 -16.54 -55.66
CA GLU A 89 12.78 -15.39 -56.50
C GLU A 89 11.61 -14.40 -56.60
N CYS A 90 10.39 -14.90 -56.88
CA CYS A 90 9.20 -14.07 -56.94
C CYS A 90 8.80 -13.50 -55.58
N MET A 91 9.12 -14.19 -54.49
CA MET A 91 8.86 -13.70 -53.14
C MET A 91 9.69 -12.44 -52.82
N GLY A 92 10.93 -12.35 -53.31
CA GLY A 92 11.75 -11.13 -53.22
C GLY A 92 11.11 -9.93 -53.93
N GLY A 93 10.56 -10.14 -55.13
CA GLY A 93 9.88 -9.09 -55.92
C GLY A 93 8.54 -8.63 -55.34
N ILE A 94 7.88 -9.43 -54.50
CA ILE A 94 6.69 -9.02 -53.74
C ILE A 94 7.05 -8.05 -52.60
N HIS A 95 8.30 -8.07 -52.12
CA HIS A 95 8.75 -7.26 -50.98
C HIS A 95 9.39 -5.91 -51.34
N GLU A 96 9.87 -5.72 -52.58
CA GLU A 96 10.57 -4.49 -52.98
C GLU A 96 9.64 -3.37 -53.52
N GLY A 97 8.34 -3.63 -53.63
CA GLY A 97 7.34 -2.64 -54.03
C GLY A 97 6.80 -1.85 -52.84
N THR A 98 6.64 -0.53 -52.98
CA THR A 98 6.05 0.38 -51.98
C THR A 98 4.57 0.15 -51.64
N ASP A 99 3.96 -0.92 -52.17
CA ASP A 99 2.63 -1.43 -51.83
C ASP A 99 2.78 -2.92 -51.49
N GLU A 100 2.42 -3.32 -50.27
CA GLU A 100 2.35 -4.74 -49.87
C GLU A 100 1.31 -5.49 -50.72
N ARG A 101 1.72 -5.98 -51.90
CA ARG A 101 0.86 -6.83 -52.73
C ARG A 101 0.67 -8.17 -52.03
N LYS A 102 -0.39 -8.29 -51.23
CA LYS A 102 -0.81 -9.54 -50.59
C LYS A 102 -1.14 -10.56 -51.67
N ALA A 103 -0.42 -11.68 -51.69
CA ALA A 103 -0.74 -12.80 -52.56
C ALA A 103 -1.94 -13.58 -51.99
N PHE A 104 -2.94 -13.86 -52.83
CA PHE A 104 -4.12 -14.64 -52.46
C PHE A 104 -4.12 -15.97 -53.19
N CYS A 105 -4.63 -17.02 -52.54
CA CYS A 105 -4.89 -18.27 -53.21
C CYS A 105 -6.22 -18.17 -54.00
N PRO A 106 -6.21 -18.23 -55.34
CA PRO A 106 -7.41 -18.08 -56.17
C PRO A 106 -8.48 -19.15 -55.92
N TYR A 107 -8.09 -20.33 -55.43
CA TYR A 107 -9.00 -21.46 -55.23
C TYR A 107 -9.81 -21.39 -53.94
N CYS A 108 -9.26 -20.81 -52.88
CA CYS A 108 -9.92 -20.81 -51.57
C CYS A 108 -10.18 -19.42 -51.01
N ASN A 109 -9.79 -18.35 -51.73
CA ASN A 109 -9.88 -16.97 -51.26
C ASN A 109 -9.27 -16.75 -49.85
N GLU A 110 -8.36 -17.64 -49.41
CA GLU A 110 -7.67 -17.50 -48.12
C GLU A 110 -6.65 -16.36 -48.24
N GLU A 111 -6.79 -15.33 -47.40
CA GLU A 111 -5.86 -14.22 -47.30
C GLU A 111 -4.62 -14.66 -46.50
N GLN A 112 -3.48 -14.78 -47.20
CA GLN A 112 -2.18 -15.19 -46.64
C GLN A 112 -1.65 -14.19 -45.57
N GLY A 113 -2.30 -13.03 -45.44
CA GLY A 113 -1.93 -11.95 -44.52
C GLY A 113 -2.45 -12.10 -43.10
N SER A 114 -3.49 -12.90 -42.82
CA SER A 114 -4.01 -13.03 -41.46
C SER A 114 -3.11 -13.93 -40.59
N LYS A 115 -2.86 -13.52 -39.35
CA LYS A 115 -2.05 -14.27 -38.37
C LYS A 115 -2.51 -15.73 -38.22
N VAL A 116 -3.82 -15.97 -38.25
CA VAL A 116 -4.44 -17.31 -38.13
C VAL A 116 -4.11 -18.21 -39.34
N CYS A 117 -4.15 -17.66 -40.56
CA CYS A 117 -3.82 -18.42 -41.77
C CYS A 117 -2.37 -18.88 -41.77
N ARG A 118 -1.43 -18.03 -41.32
CA ARG A 118 0.00 -18.38 -41.22
C ARG A 118 0.25 -19.53 -40.25
N GLU A 119 -0.44 -19.57 -39.11
CA GLU A 119 -0.33 -20.68 -38.15
C GLU A 119 -0.89 -21.99 -38.70
N GLU A 120 -2.00 -21.95 -39.43
CA GLU A 120 -2.59 -23.13 -40.07
C GLU A 120 -1.72 -23.67 -41.22
N ILE A 121 -1.08 -22.78 -41.99
CA ILE A 121 -0.12 -23.17 -43.03
C ILE A 121 1.11 -23.82 -42.39
N LEU A 122 1.66 -23.23 -41.32
CA LEU A 122 2.81 -23.80 -40.62
C LEU A 122 2.53 -25.21 -40.10
N ASP A 123 1.35 -25.39 -39.49
CA ASP A 123 0.91 -26.69 -39.01
C ASP A 123 0.73 -27.72 -40.13
N ALA A 124 0.20 -27.32 -41.28
CA ALA A 124 0.09 -28.17 -42.46
C ALA A 124 1.48 -28.56 -43.02
N VAL A 125 2.40 -27.60 -43.11
CA VAL A 125 3.79 -27.84 -43.56
C VAL A 125 4.50 -28.84 -42.63
N LEU A 126 4.44 -28.60 -41.33
CA LEU A 126 5.08 -29.48 -40.34
C LEU A 126 4.46 -30.89 -40.35
N SER A 127 3.15 -31.00 -40.57
CA SER A 127 2.46 -32.29 -40.69
C SER A 127 2.91 -33.09 -41.92
N LEU A 128 3.20 -32.42 -43.04
CA LEU A 128 3.74 -33.09 -44.24
C LEU A 128 5.19 -33.53 -44.04
N MET A 129 5.98 -32.70 -43.36
CA MET A 129 7.38 -33.02 -43.08
C MET A 129 7.55 -34.10 -42.00
N SER A 130 6.48 -34.47 -41.28
CA SER A 130 6.51 -35.49 -40.22
C SER A 130 6.01 -36.85 -40.70
N PRO A 131 6.86 -37.70 -41.30
CA PRO A 131 6.45 -39.03 -41.78
C PRO A 131 6.11 -40.01 -40.65
N GLN A 132 6.48 -39.68 -39.40
CA GLN A 132 6.35 -40.56 -38.25
C GLN A 132 5.86 -39.79 -37.01
N THR A 133 4.91 -40.40 -36.30
CA THR A 133 4.50 -40.00 -34.95
C THR A 133 5.28 -40.84 -33.96
N LEU A 134 5.93 -40.22 -32.97
CA LEU A 134 6.60 -40.97 -31.93
C LEU A 134 5.59 -41.47 -30.89
N PRO A 135 5.54 -42.77 -30.60
CA PRO A 135 4.70 -43.28 -29.51
C PRO A 135 5.30 -42.93 -28.14
N ARG A 136 6.63 -42.80 -28.05
CA ARG A 136 7.36 -42.45 -26.83
C ARG A 136 8.58 -41.59 -27.14
N LEU A 137 8.84 -40.61 -26.27
CA LEU A 137 10.00 -39.74 -26.30
C LEU A 137 10.62 -39.68 -24.91
N GLU A 138 11.93 -39.88 -24.78
CA GLU A 138 12.67 -39.61 -23.55
C GLU A 138 13.41 -38.27 -23.71
N LEU A 139 13.08 -37.29 -22.87
CA LEU A 139 13.70 -35.98 -22.96
C LEU A 139 15.07 -36.01 -22.27
N ARG A 140 16.13 -35.72 -23.03
CA ARG A 140 17.50 -35.59 -22.52
C ARG A 140 18.11 -34.26 -22.98
N PRO A 141 18.98 -33.61 -22.20
CA PRO A 141 19.57 -32.32 -22.59
C PRO A 141 20.33 -32.34 -23.93
N ASP A 142 20.88 -33.50 -24.28
CA ASP A 142 21.66 -33.78 -25.49
C ASP A 142 20.86 -34.46 -26.61
N MET A 143 19.52 -34.48 -26.51
CA MET A 143 18.69 -35.12 -27.52
C MET A 143 18.71 -34.36 -28.86
N GLU A 144 18.73 -35.12 -29.96
CA GLU A 144 18.62 -34.60 -31.31
C GLU A 144 17.63 -35.45 -32.11
N VAL A 145 16.89 -34.81 -33.02
CA VAL A 145 16.08 -35.50 -34.02
C VAL A 145 16.70 -35.34 -35.40
N GLU A 146 16.73 -36.39 -36.19
CA GLU A 146 17.24 -36.32 -37.57
C GLU A 146 16.20 -35.77 -38.54
N THR A 147 14.92 -36.07 -38.33
CA THR A 147 13.80 -35.67 -39.18
C THR A 147 12.72 -34.97 -38.37
N VAL A 148 11.89 -34.16 -39.05
CA VAL A 148 10.73 -33.53 -38.39
C VAL A 148 9.81 -34.61 -37.85
N THR A 149 9.45 -34.48 -36.59
CA THR A 149 8.75 -35.53 -35.85
C THR A 149 7.59 -34.93 -35.06
N ARG A 150 6.44 -35.59 -35.08
CA ARG A 150 5.23 -35.10 -34.41
C ARG A 150 5.00 -35.81 -33.07
N LEU A 151 4.71 -35.03 -32.03
CA LEU A 151 4.12 -35.51 -30.78
C LEU A 151 2.62 -35.20 -30.77
N THR A 152 1.83 -36.18 -30.36
CA THR A 152 0.38 -36.09 -30.21
C THR A 152 -0.01 -36.19 -28.73
N HIS A 153 -1.30 -36.01 -28.44
CA HIS A 153 -1.86 -36.19 -27.10
C HIS A 153 -1.65 -37.59 -26.51
N GLU A 154 -1.37 -38.59 -27.35
CA GLU A 154 -1.10 -39.97 -26.96
C GLU A 154 0.40 -40.28 -26.79
N THR A 155 1.28 -39.40 -27.30
CA THR A 155 2.72 -39.58 -27.20
C THR A 155 3.16 -39.51 -25.74
N ARG A 156 3.89 -40.53 -25.27
CA ARG A 156 4.44 -40.58 -23.91
C ARG A 156 5.80 -39.86 -23.84
N VAL A 157 5.90 -38.77 -23.10
CA VAL A 157 7.13 -38.01 -22.88
C VAL A 157 7.68 -38.31 -21.49
N ALA A 158 8.79 -39.03 -21.42
CA ALA A 158 9.47 -39.35 -20.17
C ALA A 158 10.47 -38.26 -19.78
N LEU A 159 10.32 -37.73 -18.55
CA LEU A 159 11.20 -36.75 -17.93
C LEU A 159 11.91 -37.40 -16.73
N SER A 160 13.24 -37.34 -16.71
CA SER A 160 14.06 -37.97 -15.66
C SER A 160 15.32 -37.16 -15.41
N ASN A 161 15.52 -36.63 -14.19
CA ASN A 161 16.71 -35.85 -13.82
C ASN A 161 17.00 -34.67 -14.76
N VAL A 162 15.94 -34.06 -15.33
CA VAL A 162 16.03 -32.91 -16.24
C VAL A 162 15.63 -31.61 -15.54
N CYS A 163 16.20 -30.51 -16.00
CA CYS A 163 15.82 -29.15 -15.61
C CYS A 163 15.19 -28.46 -16.83
N VAL A 164 13.89 -28.17 -16.78
CA VAL A 164 13.12 -27.64 -17.91
C VAL A 164 12.46 -26.32 -17.57
N SER A 165 12.21 -25.47 -18.55
CA SER A 165 11.47 -24.22 -18.30
C SER A 165 10.02 -24.51 -17.95
N ASP A 166 9.42 -23.67 -17.10
CA ASP A 166 8.00 -23.74 -16.73
C ASP A 166 7.09 -23.72 -17.98
N ALA A 167 7.35 -22.80 -18.90
CA ALA A 167 6.62 -22.68 -20.16
C ALA A 167 6.71 -23.95 -21.03
N PHE A 168 7.88 -24.59 -21.10
CA PHE A 168 8.04 -25.82 -21.87
C PHE A 168 7.26 -26.98 -21.23
N PHE A 169 7.41 -27.11 -19.92
CA PHE A 169 6.80 -28.19 -19.16
C PHE A 169 5.26 -28.16 -19.25
N PHE A 170 4.61 -27.01 -19.01
CA PHE A 170 3.15 -26.95 -19.09
C PHE A 170 2.60 -27.19 -20.50
N LYS A 171 3.33 -26.80 -21.55
CA LYS A 171 2.92 -27.14 -22.92
C LYS A 171 3.05 -28.62 -23.23
N LEU A 172 4.07 -29.30 -22.69
CA LEU A 172 4.14 -30.76 -22.77
C LEU A 172 2.93 -31.38 -22.05
N LEU A 173 2.58 -30.89 -20.87
CA LEU A 173 1.42 -31.38 -20.13
C LEU A 173 0.09 -31.18 -20.86
N ALA A 174 -0.06 -30.10 -21.61
CA ALA A 174 -1.27 -29.81 -22.35
C ALA A 174 -1.47 -30.69 -23.59
N ARG A 175 -0.38 -31.26 -24.14
CA ARG A 175 -0.39 -31.83 -25.50
C ARG A 175 0.22 -33.21 -25.65
N THR A 176 0.68 -33.82 -24.56
CA THR A 176 1.28 -35.16 -24.54
C THR A 176 0.91 -35.89 -23.25
N VAL A 177 1.27 -37.17 -23.12
CA VAL A 177 1.24 -37.91 -21.84
C VAL A 177 2.61 -37.77 -21.18
N VAL A 178 2.71 -37.08 -20.05
CA VAL A 178 4.02 -36.81 -19.41
C VAL A 178 4.27 -37.79 -18.27
N GLU A 179 5.43 -38.45 -18.29
CA GLU A 179 5.85 -39.42 -17.27
C GLU A 179 7.09 -38.95 -16.54
N ILE A 180 6.97 -38.70 -15.24
CA ILE A 180 8.10 -38.30 -14.40
C ILE A 180 8.63 -39.52 -13.66
N THR A 181 9.81 -40.00 -14.06
CA THR A 181 10.41 -41.23 -13.50
C THR A 181 11.37 -40.96 -12.35
N ASN A 182 12.00 -39.79 -12.31
CA ASN A 182 12.88 -39.31 -11.24
C ASN A 182 12.60 -37.83 -10.93
N ILE A 183 13.33 -37.25 -9.98
CA ILE A 183 13.21 -35.83 -9.63
C ILE A 183 13.57 -34.96 -10.85
N MET A 184 12.74 -33.97 -11.15
CA MET A 184 13.01 -32.94 -12.15
C MET A 184 13.00 -31.55 -11.51
N SER A 185 13.53 -30.55 -12.22
CA SER A 185 13.51 -29.15 -11.77
C SER A 185 12.84 -28.25 -12.80
N LEU A 186 12.09 -27.24 -12.32
CA LEU A 186 11.53 -26.16 -13.12
C LEU A 186 12.29 -24.87 -12.86
N PHE A 187 12.54 -24.12 -13.94
CA PHE A 187 13.07 -22.76 -13.90
C PHE A 187 12.18 -21.80 -14.71
N PRO A 188 12.15 -20.50 -14.37
CA PRO A 188 11.42 -19.51 -15.16
C PRO A 188 11.95 -19.38 -16.59
N HIS A 189 11.04 -19.37 -17.55
CA HIS A 189 11.38 -19.04 -18.92
C HIS A 189 11.75 -17.55 -19.06
N ASP A 190 12.94 -17.25 -19.60
CA ASP A 190 13.54 -15.91 -19.66
C ASP A 190 13.49 -15.26 -21.06
N ASN A 191 12.47 -15.62 -21.86
CA ASN A 191 12.33 -15.25 -23.28
C ASN A 191 13.47 -15.71 -24.20
N SER A 192 14.43 -16.50 -23.70
CA SER A 192 15.35 -17.26 -24.55
C SER A 192 14.60 -18.39 -25.25
N LEU A 193 15.17 -18.96 -26.32
CA LEU A 193 14.58 -20.16 -26.92
C LEU A 193 14.85 -21.40 -26.05
N ASP A 194 15.85 -21.38 -25.19
CA ASP A 194 16.33 -22.57 -24.49
C ASP A 194 15.29 -23.09 -23.48
N CYS A 195 14.90 -24.35 -23.62
CA CYS A 195 13.88 -24.97 -22.78
C CYS A 195 14.41 -25.99 -21.76
N CYS A 196 15.69 -26.33 -21.81
CA CYS A 196 16.34 -27.12 -20.76
C CYS A 196 17.69 -26.52 -20.38
N ALA A 197 18.00 -26.54 -19.08
CA ALA A 197 19.34 -26.23 -18.60
C ALA A 197 20.17 -27.52 -18.58
N GLY A 198 21.35 -27.51 -19.20
CA GLY A 198 22.25 -28.66 -19.28
C GLY A 198 22.75 -29.17 -17.93
N GLU A 199 22.68 -28.36 -16.87
CA GLU A 199 23.06 -28.74 -15.50
C GLU A 199 21.85 -28.83 -14.57
N PHE A 200 21.65 -30.00 -13.97
CA PHE A 200 20.64 -30.22 -12.94
C PHE A 200 20.99 -29.46 -11.65
N GLY A 201 20.17 -28.46 -11.28
CA GLY A 201 20.33 -27.70 -10.03
C GLY A 201 21.15 -26.42 -10.14
N ALA A 202 21.56 -25.99 -11.34
CA ALA A 202 22.23 -24.70 -11.53
C ALA A 202 21.33 -23.53 -11.11
N ARG A 203 21.82 -22.71 -10.18
CA ARG A 203 21.13 -21.51 -9.68
C ARG A 203 21.39 -20.35 -10.62
N THR A 204 20.34 -19.77 -11.19
CA THR A 204 20.46 -18.46 -11.82
C THR A 204 20.57 -17.40 -10.71
N GLY A 205 21.66 -16.62 -10.68
CA GLY A 205 21.90 -15.60 -9.64
C GLY A 205 20.93 -14.39 -9.68
N LYS A 206 19.85 -14.46 -10.47
CA LYS A 206 18.85 -13.40 -10.66
C LYS A 206 17.56 -13.75 -9.93
N GLN A 207 16.88 -12.74 -9.37
CA GLN A 207 15.53 -12.93 -8.80
C GLN A 207 14.61 -13.50 -9.88
N THR A 208 14.05 -14.69 -9.62
CA THR A 208 13.30 -15.46 -10.61
C THR A 208 11.88 -15.74 -10.13
N LYS A 209 10.89 -15.58 -11.01
CA LYS A 209 9.46 -15.81 -10.74
C LYS A 209 8.92 -16.90 -11.65
N VAL A 210 8.32 -17.95 -11.09
CA VAL A 210 7.61 -18.98 -11.88
C VAL A 210 6.12 -18.68 -11.86
N PHE A 211 5.48 -18.67 -13.03
CA PHE A 211 4.03 -18.54 -13.17
C PHE A 211 3.42 -19.88 -13.53
N ILE A 212 2.42 -20.29 -12.75
CA ILE A 212 1.72 -21.55 -12.91
C ILE A 212 0.25 -21.24 -13.20
N GLY A 213 -0.17 -21.50 -14.44
CA GLY A 213 -1.56 -21.36 -14.89
C GLY A 213 -1.80 -20.23 -15.92
N GLY A 214 -2.88 -20.37 -16.70
CA GLY A 214 -3.35 -19.41 -17.70
C GLY A 214 -3.01 -19.78 -19.16
N GLY A 215 -3.90 -19.42 -20.10
CA GLY A 215 -3.63 -19.48 -21.55
C GLY A 215 -3.93 -20.79 -22.29
N TYR A 216 -4.59 -21.77 -21.65
CA TYR A 216 -4.92 -23.08 -22.24
C TYR A 216 -6.40 -23.26 -22.54
N THR A 217 -6.74 -24.09 -23.53
CA THR A 217 -8.14 -24.46 -23.82
C THR A 217 -8.69 -25.46 -22.80
N ARG A 218 -10.01 -25.70 -22.80
CA ARG A 218 -10.65 -26.68 -21.91
C ARG A 218 -10.12 -28.10 -22.15
N GLU A 219 -9.84 -28.46 -23.40
CA GLU A 219 -9.28 -29.76 -23.79
C GLU A 219 -7.82 -29.90 -23.34
N GLU A 220 -7.00 -28.86 -23.55
CA GLU A 220 -5.61 -28.81 -23.07
C GLU A 220 -5.59 -28.95 -21.55
N MET A 221 -6.48 -28.26 -20.82
CA MET A 221 -6.57 -28.38 -19.37
C MET A 221 -6.96 -29.78 -18.91
N LYS A 222 -7.90 -30.47 -19.59
CA LYS A 222 -8.21 -31.87 -19.28
C LYS A 222 -6.98 -32.78 -19.39
N GLN A 223 -6.15 -32.56 -20.42
CA GLN A 223 -4.90 -33.30 -20.59
C GLN A 223 -3.91 -32.98 -19.46
N VAL A 224 -3.73 -31.70 -19.12
CA VAL A 224 -2.89 -31.27 -17.99
C VAL A 224 -3.32 -31.97 -16.71
N TYR A 225 -4.62 -31.96 -16.39
CA TYR A 225 -5.16 -32.63 -15.20
C TYR A 225 -4.90 -34.14 -15.19
N SER A 226 -5.11 -34.82 -16.31
CA SER A 226 -4.84 -36.27 -16.43
C SER A 226 -3.36 -36.58 -16.17
N ASN A 227 -2.46 -35.77 -16.69
CA ASN A 227 -1.03 -35.91 -16.44
C ASN A 227 -0.70 -35.68 -14.96
N ILE A 228 -1.15 -34.57 -14.37
CA ILE A 228 -0.88 -34.25 -12.96
C ILE A 228 -1.39 -35.35 -12.02
N LYS A 229 -2.56 -35.91 -12.30
CA LYS A 229 -3.17 -36.97 -11.48
C LYS A 229 -2.35 -38.27 -11.48
N THR A 230 -1.68 -38.57 -12.59
CA THR A 230 -0.87 -39.79 -12.74
C THR A 230 0.59 -39.59 -12.32
N MET A 231 1.02 -38.35 -12.10
CA MET A 231 2.37 -38.04 -11.65
C MET A 231 2.65 -38.54 -10.22
N PRO A 232 3.86 -39.03 -9.95
CA PRO A 232 4.27 -39.27 -8.57
C PRO A 232 4.36 -37.95 -7.80
N SER A 233 3.82 -37.94 -6.58
CA SER A 233 3.88 -36.78 -5.70
C SER A 233 5.33 -36.40 -5.37
N LYS A 234 5.61 -35.10 -5.24
CA LYS A 234 6.91 -34.58 -4.76
C LYS A 234 8.12 -34.96 -5.63
N ASN A 235 7.95 -34.95 -6.96
CA ASN A 235 9.05 -35.15 -7.90
C ASN A 235 9.52 -33.88 -8.63
N ILE A 236 8.85 -32.73 -8.43
CA ILE A 236 9.19 -31.49 -9.15
C ILE A 236 9.77 -30.45 -8.19
N ARG A 237 11.04 -30.11 -8.34
CA ARG A 237 11.66 -28.97 -7.65
C ARG A 237 11.40 -27.70 -8.44
N ILE A 238 11.11 -26.60 -7.76
CA ILE A 238 10.94 -25.29 -8.40
C ILE A 238 12.07 -24.38 -7.91
N ASN A 239 12.98 -24.03 -8.81
CA ASN A 239 14.14 -23.21 -8.50
C ASN A 239 13.81 -21.74 -8.77
N ALA A 240 13.06 -21.13 -7.86
CA ALA A 240 12.61 -19.75 -8.00
C ALA A 240 12.68 -18.98 -6.66
N LYS A 241 12.81 -17.66 -6.75
CA LYS A 241 12.65 -16.77 -5.59
C LYS A 241 11.17 -16.57 -5.25
N GLU A 242 10.31 -16.47 -6.26
CA GLU A 242 8.86 -16.33 -6.09
C GLU A 242 8.11 -17.36 -6.95
N ILE A 243 7.03 -17.90 -6.42
CA ILE A 243 6.14 -18.83 -7.12
C ILE A 243 4.72 -18.23 -7.09
N HIS A 244 4.18 -17.99 -8.29
CA HIS A 244 2.83 -17.46 -8.48
C HIS A 244 1.99 -18.55 -9.13
N ALA A 245 0.99 -19.06 -8.42
CA ALA A 245 0.09 -20.09 -8.92
C ALA A 245 -1.36 -19.60 -8.87
N ASN A 246 -2.02 -19.63 -10.03
CA ASN A 246 -3.40 -19.21 -10.19
C ASN A 246 -4.26 -20.37 -10.68
N GLU A 247 -5.48 -20.47 -10.15
CA GLU A 247 -6.50 -21.45 -10.55
C GLU A 247 -5.94 -22.88 -10.53
N ASP A 248 -5.94 -23.59 -11.65
CA ASP A 248 -5.42 -24.95 -11.80
C ASP A 248 -3.91 -25.06 -11.46
N GLY A 249 -3.18 -23.95 -11.54
CA GLY A 249 -1.78 -23.92 -11.13
C GLY A 249 -1.61 -24.16 -9.64
N VAL A 250 -2.61 -23.81 -8.81
CA VAL A 250 -2.60 -24.14 -7.38
C VAL A 250 -2.66 -25.65 -7.21
N TYR A 251 -3.55 -26.34 -7.91
CA TYR A 251 -3.65 -27.81 -7.87
C TYR A 251 -2.33 -28.48 -8.24
N PHE A 252 -1.74 -28.06 -9.36
CA PHE A 252 -0.45 -28.56 -9.82
C PHE A 252 0.61 -28.45 -8.74
N LEU A 253 0.74 -27.26 -8.14
CA LEU A 253 1.75 -27.01 -7.14
C LEU A 253 1.56 -27.94 -5.92
N LEU A 254 0.32 -28.12 -5.46
CA LEU A 254 0.04 -28.98 -4.30
C LEU A 254 0.38 -30.45 -4.56
N LYS A 255 0.14 -30.95 -5.78
CA LYS A 255 0.33 -32.38 -6.11
C LYS A 255 1.79 -32.71 -6.43
N ALA A 256 2.45 -31.87 -7.23
CA ALA A 256 3.73 -32.23 -7.85
C ALA A 256 4.97 -31.67 -7.13
N TRP A 257 4.81 -30.62 -6.32
CA TRP A 257 5.94 -29.88 -5.76
C TRP A 257 6.73 -30.68 -4.72
N ALA A 258 8.03 -30.77 -4.95
CA ALA A 258 9.05 -31.31 -4.08
C ALA A 258 9.88 -30.18 -3.49
N ILE A 259 9.95 -30.11 -2.16
CA ILE A 259 10.82 -29.11 -1.53
C ILE A 259 12.27 -29.53 -1.63
N ALA A 260 13.05 -28.71 -2.33
CA ALA A 260 14.49 -28.75 -2.26
C ALA A 260 14.92 -28.17 -0.91
N GLY A 261 15.59 -28.98 -0.08
CA GLY A 261 16.16 -28.51 1.18
C GLY A 261 17.11 -27.33 0.93
N GLY A 262 16.64 -26.11 1.19
CA GLY A 262 17.45 -24.89 1.13
C GLY A 262 16.82 -23.66 0.46
N CYS A 263 15.77 -23.80 -0.36
CA CYS A 263 15.11 -22.65 -0.99
C CYS A 263 13.77 -22.32 -0.32
N SER A 264 13.62 -21.05 0.07
CA SER A 264 12.43 -20.47 0.69
C SER A 264 11.75 -19.51 -0.27
N PRO A 265 11.00 -20.02 -1.28
CA PRO A 265 10.34 -19.14 -2.23
C PRO A 265 9.21 -18.37 -1.54
N ASP A 266 8.99 -17.13 -1.99
CA ASP A 266 7.73 -16.43 -1.71
C ASP A 266 6.61 -17.10 -2.49
N LEU A 267 5.46 -17.28 -1.84
CA LEU A 267 4.38 -18.12 -2.35
C LEU A 267 3.09 -17.32 -2.50
N PHE A 268 2.57 -17.24 -3.73
CA PHE A 268 1.36 -16.51 -4.07
C PHE A 268 0.36 -17.46 -4.72
N LEU A 269 -0.67 -17.87 -3.97
CA LEU A 269 -1.69 -18.81 -4.43
C LEU A 269 -3.04 -18.11 -4.51
N LYS A 270 -3.71 -18.22 -5.66
CA LYS A 270 -5.06 -17.69 -5.85
C LYS A 270 -5.90 -18.69 -6.62
N THR A 271 -7.07 -19.02 -6.11
CA THR A 271 -8.08 -19.75 -6.89
C THR A 271 -9.46 -19.22 -6.57
N THR A 272 -10.26 -18.99 -7.61
CA THR A 272 -11.66 -18.55 -7.49
C THR A 272 -12.64 -19.71 -7.50
N ASN A 273 -12.19 -20.89 -7.94
CA ASN A 273 -12.98 -22.12 -7.92
C ASN A 273 -12.49 -23.09 -6.84
N ARG A 274 -13.44 -23.65 -6.08
CA ARG A 274 -13.17 -24.67 -5.05
C ARG A 274 -12.71 -25.98 -5.68
N GLU A 275 -13.24 -26.33 -6.85
CA GLU A 275 -12.96 -27.60 -7.55
C GLU A 275 -11.46 -27.78 -7.81
N HIS A 276 -10.71 -26.70 -8.04
CA HIS A 276 -9.25 -26.75 -8.24
C HIS A 276 -8.48 -27.29 -7.04
N ILE A 277 -9.06 -27.28 -5.83
CA ILE A 277 -8.37 -27.74 -4.62
C ILE A 277 -9.17 -28.77 -3.84
N GLU A 278 -10.34 -29.17 -4.33
CA GLU A 278 -11.29 -30.03 -3.60
C GLU A 278 -10.70 -31.39 -3.29
N GLU A 279 -10.12 -32.07 -4.28
CA GLU A 279 -9.41 -33.35 -4.08
C GLU A 279 -8.36 -33.22 -2.98
N PHE A 280 -7.58 -32.14 -2.99
CA PHE A 280 -6.54 -31.91 -1.99
C PHE A 280 -7.12 -31.65 -0.59
N LEU A 281 -8.24 -30.94 -0.49
CA LEU A 281 -8.92 -30.69 0.78
C LEU A 281 -9.50 -31.98 1.37
N GLU A 282 -10.07 -32.85 0.53
CA GLU A 282 -10.70 -34.12 0.90
C GLU A 282 -9.68 -35.21 1.29
N GLU A 283 -8.47 -35.18 0.73
CA GLU A 283 -7.41 -36.14 1.10
C GLU A 283 -7.06 -36.04 2.60
N GLU A 284 -7.34 -37.10 3.37
CA GLU A 284 -6.99 -37.18 4.78
C GLU A 284 -5.46 -37.27 4.96
N ASN A 285 -4.92 -36.58 5.98
CA ASN A 285 -3.49 -36.56 6.34
C ASN A 285 -2.52 -35.91 5.33
N THR A 286 -3.02 -35.19 4.32
CA THR A 286 -2.15 -34.43 3.42
C THR A 286 -1.70 -33.13 4.06
N SER A 287 -0.49 -33.16 4.59
CA SER A 287 0.22 -31.96 5.03
C SER A 287 1.37 -31.67 4.08
N ILE A 288 1.46 -30.44 3.62
CA ILE A 288 2.53 -29.99 2.74
C ILE A 288 3.53 -29.27 3.63
N TRP A 289 4.67 -29.90 3.86
CA TRP A 289 5.83 -29.18 4.33
C TRP A 289 6.17 -28.11 3.29
N ILE A 290 6.17 -26.83 3.68
CA ILE A 290 6.60 -25.67 2.87
C ILE A 290 7.93 -25.07 3.32
N GLY A 291 8.53 -25.63 4.38
CA GLY A 291 9.82 -25.21 4.90
C GLY A 291 9.77 -23.80 5.49
N LYS A 292 10.81 -23.00 5.21
CA LYS A 292 10.83 -21.57 5.54
C LYS A 292 10.26 -20.79 4.35
N VAL A 293 9.40 -19.81 4.58
CA VAL A 293 8.78 -18.94 3.57
C VAL A 293 8.79 -17.51 4.12
N LYS A 294 9.29 -16.57 3.33
CA LYS A 294 9.32 -15.16 3.73
C LYS A 294 7.96 -14.50 3.52
N THR A 295 7.36 -14.66 2.35
CA THR A 295 6.03 -14.11 2.05
C THR A 295 5.06 -15.19 1.61
N LEU A 296 3.88 -15.22 2.24
CA LEU A 296 2.78 -16.11 1.85
C LEU A 296 1.52 -15.29 1.58
N ARG A 297 1.00 -15.39 0.35
CA ARG A 297 -0.28 -14.83 -0.05
C ARG A 297 -1.24 -15.93 -0.48
N LEU A 298 -2.40 -16.01 0.18
CA LEU A 298 -3.47 -16.93 -0.15
C LEU A 298 -4.74 -16.14 -0.47
N ALA A 299 -5.32 -16.35 -1.65
CA ALA A 299 -6.51 -15.64 -2.11
C ALA A 299 -7.62 -16.57 -2.61
N GLY A 300 -8.88 -16.22 -2.28
CA GLY A 300 -10.06 -17.01 -2.63
C GLY A 300 -10.07 -18.36 -1.93
N TYR A 301 -10.43 -19.43 -2.64
CA TYR A 301 -10.45 -20.78 -2.06
C TYR A 301 -9.07 -21.29 -1.67
N ALA A 302 -7.97 -20.71 -2.17
CA ALA A 302 -6.61 -21.09 -1.77
C ALA A 302 -6.37 -20.96 -0.26
N LEU A 303 -7.17 -20.14 0.43
CA LEU A 303 -7.17 -20.07 1.90
C LEU A 303 -7.44 -21.42 2.57
N GLY A 304 -8.28 -22.27 1.98
CA GLY A 304 -8.58 -23.60 2.51
C GLY A 304 -7.37 -24.51 2.68
N ILE A 305 -6.26 -24.21 2.00
CA ILE A 305 -5.00 -24.94 2.10
C ILE A 305 -4.21 -24.57 3.35
N LEU A 306 -4.41 -23.36 3.92
CA LEU A 306 -3.63 -22.86 5.05
C LEU A 306 -3.48 -23.86 6.21
N PRO A 307 -4.55 -24.55 6.69
CA PRO A 307 -4.44 -25.53 7.77
C PRO A 307 -3.62 -26.78 7.42
N LYS A 308 -3.35 -27.03 6.13
CA LYS A 308 -2.57 -28.16 5.63
C LYS A 308 -1.09 -27.81 5.38
N LEU A 309 -0.72 -26.53 5.48
CA LEU A 309 0.67 -26.09 5.34
C LEU A 309 1.44 -26.35 6.64
N LYS A 310 2.59 -27.03 6.53
CA LYS A 310 3.56 -27.21 7.62
C LYS A 310 4.78 -26.35 7.37
N LEU A 311 5.03 -25.43 8.29
CA LEU A 311 6.18 -24.53 8.27
C LEU A 311 7.30 -25.06 9.17
N HIS A 312 8.53 -24.63 8.88
CA HIS A 312 9.64 -24.80 9.80
C HIS A 312 9.39 -24.05 11.12
N GLU A 313 9.83 -24.59 12.26
CA GLU A 313 9.61 -23.98 13.59
C GLU A 313 10.20 -22.56 13.66
N GLU A 314 11.44 -22.40 13.18
CA GLU A 314 12.12 -21.11 13.00
C GLU A 314 11.64 -20.27 11.79
N ASN A 315 10.41 -20.45 11.30
CA ASN A 315 9.91 -19.62 10.20
C ASN A 315 9.56 -18.21 10.69
N VAL A 316 10.01 -17.22 9.92
CA VAL A 316 9.68 -15.80 10.12
C VAL A 316 9.09 -15.26 8.83
N PHE A 317 7.78 -15.02 8.82
CA PHE A 317 7.13 -14.31 7.72
C PHE A 317 7.50 -12.82 7.77
N GLU A 318 8.01 -12.32 6.66
CA GLU A 318 8.04 -10.88 6.37
C GLU A 318 6.59 -10.38 6.19
N GLU A 319 5.77 -11.12 5.42
CA GLU A 319 4.36 -10.79 5.18
C GLU A 319 3.47 -12.05 5.08
N LEU A 320 2.34 -12.04 5.79
CA LEU A 320 1.26 -13.02 5.65
C LEU A 320 -0.01 -12.31 5.18
N ILE A 321 -0.40 -12.55 3.93
CA ILE A 321 -1.54 -11.89 3.27
C ILE A 321 -2.63 -12.93 2.99
N LEU A 322 -3.79 -12.74 3.61
CA LEU A 322 -4.96 -13.59 3.41
C LEU A 322 -6.06 -12.75 2.74
N CYS A 323 -6.64 -13.24 1.65
CA CYS A 323 -7.68 -12.52 0.90
C CYS A 323 -8.90 -13.43 0.65
N ALA A 324 -10.04 -13.12 1.24
CA ALA A 324 -11.31 -13.82 1.06
C ALA A 324 -12.34 -12.87 0.46
N HIS A 325 -13.12 -13.36 -0.48
CA HIS A 325 -14.22 -12.59 -1.09
C HIS A 325 -15.56 -12.88 -0.41
N ASN A 326 -15.66 -14.02 0.29
CA ASN A 326 -16.85 -14.46 1.02
C ASN A 326 -16.47 -15.48 2.11
N ASP A 327 -17.44 -15.80 2.96
CA ASP A 327 -17.35 -16.80 4.03
C ASP A 327 -16.98 -18.21 3.53
N ARG A 328 -17.43 -18.60 2.31
CA ARG A 328 -17.11 -19.91 1.72
C ARG A 328 -15.62 -20.10 1.50
N ASN A 329 -14.87 -19.01 1.24
CA ASN A 329 -13.41 -19.08 1.07
C ASN A 329 -12.69 -19.48 2.38
N ILE A 330 -13.26 -19.16 3.54
CA ILE A 330 -12.65 -19.42 4.86
C ILE A 330 -13.27 -20.61 5.59
N ALA A 331 -14.33 -21.22 5.05
CA ALA A 331 -15.08 -22.27 5.72
C ALA A 331 -14.20 -23.43 6.24
N GLU A 332 -13.20 -23.87 5.48
CA GLU A 332 -12.29 -24.95 5.89
C GLU A 332 -11.37 -24.55 7.05
N ILE A 333 -10.95 -23.27 7.10
CA ILE A 333 -10.19 -22.72 8.22
C ILE A 333 -11.07 -22.65 9.47
N LEU A 334 -12.33 -22.20 9.34
CA LEU A 334 -13.22 -22.01 10.48
C LEU A 334 -13.60 -23.31 11.19
N LYS A 335 -13.60 -24.45 10.47
CA LYS A 335 -13.77 -25.80 11.05
C LYS A 335 -12.66 -26.18 12.04
N LYS A 336 -11.50 -25.52 11.98
CA LYS A 336 -10.37 -25.81 12.86
C LYS A 336 -10.59 -25.25 14.26
N ARG A 337 -9.94 -25.89 15.25
CA ARG A 337 -9.93 -25.39 16.63
C ARG A 337 -9.17 -24.06 16.68
N ASN A 338 -9.51 -23.21 17.64
CA ASN A 338 -8.77 -21.96 17.85
C ASN A 338 -7.30 -22.27 18.17
N ASN A 339 -6.39 -21.40 17.76
CA ASN A 339 -4.95 -21.57 17.96
C ASN A 339 -4.38 -22.92 17.44
N SER A 340 -4.94 -23.48 16.36
CA SER A 340 -4.49 -24.77 15.81
C SER A 340 -3.66 -24.67 14.53
N ILE A 341 -3.67 -23.52 13.85
CA ILE A 341 -2.90 -23.30 12.63
C ILE A 341 -1.59 -22.60 12.98
N LEU A 342 -0.49 -23.34 13.02
CA LEU A 342 0.83 -22.79 13.35
C LEU A 342 1.36 -21.94 12.20
N VAL A 343 1.57 -20.64 12.43
CA VAL A 343 2.15 -19.70 11.44
C VAL A 343 3.57 -19.22 11.81
N GLY A 344 4.08 -19.58 12.99
CA GLY A 344 5.41 -19.17 13.44
C GLY A 344 5.48 -17.70 13.82
N LYS A 345 6.59 -17.02 13.48
CA LYS A 345 6.77 -15.58 13.69
C LYS A 345 6.25 -14.82 12.46
N VAL A 346 5.51 -13.73 12.64
CA VAL A 346 4.91 -12.92 11.57
C VAL A 346 5.20 -11.44 11.83
N LYS A 347 5.91 -10.79 10.90
CA LYS A 347 6.18 -9.36 10.98
C LYS A 347 4.97 -8.51 10.58
N ARG A 348 4.26 -8.86 9.52
CA ARG A 348 3.11 -8.09 9.01
C ARG A 348 1.92 -9.00 8.76
N LEU A 349 0.79 -8.66 9.38
CA LEU A 349 -0.48 -9.34 9.19
C LEU A 349 -1.58 -8.31 8.92
N GLU A 350 -2.20 -8.42 7.75
CA GLU A 350 -3.32 -7.58 7.34
C GLU A 350 -4.53 -8.46 7.07
N LEU A 351 -5.61 -8.23 7.82
CA LEU A 351 -6.87 -8.96 7.69
C LEU A 351 -7.99 -7.96 7.48
N THR A 352 -8.64 -8.05 6.33
CA THR A 352 -9.78 -7.21 5.95
C THR A 352 -11.02 -8.08 5.81
N GLY A 353 -12.22 -7.61 6.16
CA GLY A 353 -13.46 -8.36 5.90
C GLY A 353 -13.54 -9.72 6.61
N TYR A 354 -13.80 -10.78 5.85
CA TYR A 354 -14.02 -12.15 6.36
C TYR A 354 -12.74 -12.75 6.99
N GLU A 355 -11.58 -12.29 6.55
CA GLU A 355 -10.27 -12.82 6.93
C GLU A 355 -9.96 -12.59 8.41
N ILE A 356 -10.62 -11.62 9.05
CA ILE A 356 -10.48 -11.37 10.49
C ILE A 356 -10.89 -12.60 11.31
N GLU A 357 -11.87 -13.39 10.87
CA GLU A 357 -12.29 -14.63 11.56
C GLU A 357 -11.16 -15.66 11.65
N ILE A 358 -10.25 -15.65 10.67
CA ILE A 358 -9.10 -16.56 10.62
C ILE A 358 -8.16 -16.28 11.80
N LEU A 359 -8.09 -15.04 12.30
CA LEU A 359 -7.14 -14.64 13.33
C LEU A 359 -7.22 -15.54 14.57
N SER A 360 -8.44 -15.90 15.00
CA SER A 360 -8.68 -16.79 16.15
C SER A 360 -8.14 -18.22 15.95
N LYS A 361 -7.88 -18.62 14.70
CA LYS A 361 -7.39 -19.95 14.32
C LYS A 361 -5.87 -20.00 14.23
N LEU A 362 -5.22 -18.86 14.05
CA LEU A 362 -3.77 -18.75 13.93
C LEU A 362 -3.09 -18.91 15.29
N ARG A 363 -1.98 -19.65 15.31
CA ARG A 363 -1.08 -19.79 16.45
C ARG A 363 0.27 -19.20 16.07
N PHE A 364 0.60 -18.07 16.70
CA PHE A 364 1.90 -17.42 16.58
C PHE A 364 2.90 -18.03 17.57
N HIS A 365 4.18 -17.90 17.25
CA HIS A 365 5.26 -18.24 18.17
C HIS A 365 5.20 -17.38 19.44
N GLU A 366 5.71 -17.90 20.57
CA GLU A 366 5.69 -17.17 21.86
C GLU A 366 6.51 -15.88 21.78
N GLU A 367 7.70 -15.95 21.20
CA GLU A 367 8.56 -14.79 20.92
C GLU A 367 8.16 -13.97 19.67
N ASN A 368 6.88 -13.98 19.26
CA ASN A 368 6.47 -13.21 18.09
C ASN A 368 6.61 -11.70 18.33
N VAL A 369 7.29 -11.01 17.41
CA VAL A 369 7.41 -9.54 17.39
C VAL A 369 6.90 -9.05 16.03
N MET A 370 5.67 -8.56 16.03
CA MET A 370 4.97 -8.08 14.84
C MET A 370 5.25 -6.59 14.62
N GLU A 371 5.69 -6.23 13.43
CA GLU A 371 5.85 -4.84 12.98
C GLU A 371 4.48 -4.16 12.77
N LYS A 372 3.49 -4.87 12.22
CA LYS A 372 2.17 -4.32 11.91
C LYS A 372 1.06 -5.37 11.99
N LEU A 373 0.00 -5.08 12.76
CA LEU A 373 -1.28 -5.77 12.74
C LEU A 373 -2.37 -4.79 12.26
N MET A 374 -3.01 -5.11 11.14
CA MET A 374 -4.12 -4.32 10.61
C MET A 374 -5.41 -5.14 10.54
N LEU A 375 -6.48 -4.63 11.15
CA LEU A 375 -7.80 -5.26 11.18
C LEU A 375 -8.87 -4.28 10.67
N CYS A 376 -9.48 -4.55 9.53
CA CYS A 376 -10.49 -3.66 8.94
C CYS A 376 -11.73 -4.42 8.48
N THR A 377 -12.91 -4.09 9.02
CA THR A 377 -14.16 -4.62 8.45
C THR A 377 -15.34 -3.68 8.66
N ALA A 378 -16.04 -3.36 7.57
CA ALA A 378 -17.21 -2.48 7.58
C ALA A 378 -18.49 -3.16 8.11
N SER A 379 -18.49 -4.48 8.33
CA SER A 379 -19.69 -5.22 8.75
C SER A 379 -19.39 -6.18 9.91
N PRO A 380 -20.23 -6.25 10.96
CA PRO A 380 -20.05 -7.22 12.04
C PRO A 380 -20.50 -8.62 11.62
N VAL A 381 -21.36 -8.72 10.59
CA VAL A 381 -21.91 -9.99 10.08
C VAL A 381 -20.81 -10.90 9.54
N VAL A 382 -19.66 -10.33 9.19
CA VAL A 382 -18.51 -11.08 8.66
C VAL A 382 -17.57 -11.62 9.76
N ILE A 383 -17.75 -11.20 11.02
CA ILE A 383 -16.90 -11.59 12.16
C ILE A 383 -17.64 -12.17 13.41
N PRO A 384 -18.80 -12.85 13.31
CA PRO A 384 -19.56 -13.30 14.48
C PRO A 384 -18.85 -14.35 15.35
N GLY A 385 -17.94 -15.14 14.80
CA GLY A 385 -17.21 -16.20 15.49
C GLY A 385 -16.15 -15.64 16.44
N ILE A 386 -15.31 -14.74 15.92
CA ILE A 386 -14.25 -14.10 16.70
C ILE A 386 -14.80 -13.15 17.78
N LEU A 387 -15.94 -12.48 17.55
CA LEU A 387 -16.59 -11.66 18.59
C LEU A 387 -17.06 -12.50 19.79
N LYS A 388 -17.48 -13.75 19.55
CA LYS A 388 -17.84 -14.71 20.62
C LYS A 388 -16.62 -15.28 21.36
N ALA A 389 -15.39 -14.99 20.91
CA ALA A 389 -14.21 -15.45 21.61
C ALA A 389 -14.10 -14.80 22.99
N LYS A 390 -13.46 -15.51 23.93
CA LYS A 390 -13.14 -14.96 25.25
C LYS A 390 -12.12 -13.83 25.09
N ASN A 391 -12.17 -12.85 25.98
CA ASN A 391 -11.18 -11.79 26.01
C ASN A 391 -9.79 -12.38 26.30
N ASN A 392 -8.75 -11.75 25.75
CA ASN A 392 -7.36 -12.23 25.87
C ASN A 392 -7.14 -13.69 25.40
N SER A 393 -7.96 -14.21 24.48
CA SER A 393 -7.83 -15.59 23.99
C SER A 393 -6.95 -15.75 22.76
N ILE A 394 -6.66 -14.64 22.06
CA ILE A 394 -5.90 -14.63 20.80
C ILE A 394 -4.51 -14.06 21.06
N TRP A 395 -3.51 -14.93 21.22
CA TRP A 395 -2.12 -14.50 21.40
C TRP A 395 -1.54 -13.92 20.11
N VAL A 396 -1.02 -12.69 20.16
CA VAL A 396 -0.36 -12.05 19.01
C VAL A 396 1.11 -11.70 19.27
N GLY A 397 1.61 -11.87 20.50
CA GLY A 397 2.97 -11.51 20.89
C GLY A 397 3.16 -10.02 21.17
N LYS A 398 4.34 -9.49 20.84
CA LYS A 398 4.63 -8.05 20.84
C LYS A 398 4.19 -7.44 19.51
N VAL A 399 3.53 -6.28 19.53
CA VAL A 399 2.99 -5.58 18.36
C VAL A 399 3.47 -4.13 18.38
N LYS A 400 4.22 -3.75 17.35
CA LYS A 400 4.71 -2.37 17.17
C LYS A 400 3.61 -1.42 16.71
N LYS A 401 2.83 -1.81 15.70
CA LYS A 401 1.72 -1.01 15.16
C LYS A 401 0.43 -1.80 15.14
N LEU A 402 -0.59 -1.31 15.83
CA LEU A 402 -1.94 -1.86 15.81
C LEU A 402 -2.89 -0.85 15.17
N ILE A 403 -3.41 -1.18 14.00
CA ILE A 403 -4.34 -0.34 13.25
C ILE A 403 -5.66 -1.08 13.14
N THR A 404 -6.75 -0.46 13.59
CA THR A 404 -8.09 -1.01 13.38
C THR A 404 -9.04 0.00 12.79
N GLN A 405 -9.91 -0.48 11.89
CA GLN A 405 -10.91 0.34 11.23
C GLN A 405 -12.28 -0.34 11.33
N HIS A 406 -13.30 0.47 11.58
CA HIS A 406 -14.69 0.03 11.71
C HIS A 406 -14.81 -1.10 12.75
N TYR A 407 -15.51 -2.20 12.45
CA TYR A 407 -15.72 -3.32 13.38
C TYR A 407 -14.42 -4.11 13.68
N GLY A 408 -13.30 -3.79 13.02
CA GLY A 408 -12.00 -4.34 13.39
C GLY A 408 -11.58 -3.97 14.82
N ALA A 409 -12.07 -2.83 15.34
CA ALA A 409 -11.82 -2.40 16.70
C ALA A 409 -12.40 -3.38 17.73
N GLU A 410 -13.55 -4.02 17.48
CA GLU A 410 -14.17 -4.98 18.41
C GLU A 410 -13.30 -6.20 18.73
N ILE A 411 -12.26 -6.44 17.93
CA ILE A 411 -11.32 -7.55 18.14
C ILE A 411 -10.30 -7.24 19.24
N ILE A 412 -10.06 -5.97 19.58
CA ILE A 412 -9.00 -5.57 20.52
C ILE A 412 -9.10 -6.28 21.88
N PRO A 413 -10.28 -6.36 22.55
CA PRO A 413 -10.41 -7.08 23.82
C PRO A 413 -10.12 -8.58 23.70
N LYS A 414 -10.20 -9.14 22.48
CA LYS A 414 -9.92 -10.56 22.21
C LYS A 414 -8.42 -10.83 22.08
N LEU A 415 -7.62 -9.81 21.75
CA LEU A 415 -6.18 -9.90 21.60
C LEU A 415 -5.50 -10.03 22.97
N ARG A 416 -4.55 -10.95 23.06
CA ARG A 416 -3.59 -11.07 24.17
C ARG A 416 -2.24 -10.55 23.68
N ILE A 417 -1.94 -9.31 24.02
CA ILE A 417 -0.67 -8.64 23.75
C ILE A 417 0.30 -8.94 24.91
N HIS A 418 1.58 -9.14 24.60
CA HIS A 418 2.61 -9.40 25.61
C HIS A 418 2.70 -8.26 26.65
N GLU A 419 2.95 -8.58 27.92
CA GLU A 419 3.05 -7.60 29.03
C GLU A 419 4.19 -6.58 28.87
N GLU A 420 5.29 -6.94 28.22
CA GLU A 420 6.40 -6.04 27.93
C GLU A 420 6.26 -5.31 26.58
N ASN A 421 5.06 -5.27 26.00
CA ASN A 421 4.87 -4.64 24.70
C ASN A 421 5.11 -3.13 24.76
N VAL A 422 5.97 -2.65 23.87
CA VAL A 422 6.16 -1.23 23.57
C VAL A 422 5.67 -0.98 22.16
N MET A 423 4.43 -0.51 22.07
CA MET A 423 3.74 -0.16 20.84
C MET A 423 4.22 1.21 20.35
N GLU A 424 4.70 1.26 19.12
CA GLU A 424 5.03 2.50 18.42
C GLU A 424 3.74 3.29 18.08
N GLU A 425 2.67 2.60 17.69
CA GLU A 425 1.45 3.25 17.20
C GLU A 425 0.18 2.41 17.45
N LEU A 426 -0.83 3.04 18.05
CA LEU A 426 -2.20 2.55 18.15
C LEU A 426 -3.13 3.51 17.39
N ASP A 427 -3.72 3.05 16.28
CA ASP A 427 -4.63 3.86 15.45
C ASP A 427 -6.00 3.17 15.35
N LEU A 428 -7.03 3.82 15.90
CA LEU A 428 -8.39 3.31 15.96
C LEU A 428 -9.38 4.28 15.30
N TYR A 429 -10.01 3.80 14.24
CA TYR A 429 -11.09 4.52 13.56
C TYR A 429 -12.40 3.75 13.69
N ALA A 430 -13.43 4.39 14.25
CA ALA A 430 -14.77 3.84 14.36
C ALA A 430 -15.83 4.91 14.05
N ASP A 431 -16.59 4.72 12.98
CA ASP A 431 -17.58 5.69 12.49
C ASP A 431 -19.00 5.48 13.02
N ALA A 432 -19.26 4.36 13.70
CA ALA A 432 -20.50 4.12 14.40
C ALA A 432 -20.28 3.43 15.76
N ASN A 433 -21.23 3.61 16.67
CA ASN A 433 -21.21 2.97 18.00
C ASN A 433 -21.15 1.45 17.93
N GLY A 434 -21.73 0.85 16.88
CA GLY A 434 -21.67 -0.58 16.65
C GLY A 434 -20.25 -1.11 16.45
N ASN A 435 -19.31 -0.28 15.97
CA ASN A 435 -17.93 -0.69 15.69
C ASN A 435 -17.09 -0.95 16.95
N ILE A 436 -17.60 -0.57 18.13
CA ILE A 436 -16.88 -0.65 19.41
C ILE A 436 -17.76 -1.22 20.53
N ALA A 437 -18.91 -1.81 20.19
CA ALA A 437 -19.91 -2.19 21.18
C ALA A 437 -19.37 -3.24 22.16
N ASP A 438 -18.57 -4.18 21.67
CA ASP A 438 -17.90 -5.17 22.53
C ASP A 438 -16.84 -4.55 23.46
N ILE A 439 -16.03 -3.58 22.99
CA ILE A 439 -15.06 -2.90 23.86
C ILE A 439 -15.77 -2.11 24.96
N LEU A 440 -16.89 -1.47 24.65
CA LEU A 440 -17.62 -0.65 25.62
C LEU A 440 -18.24 -1.47 26.76
N LYS A 441 -18.50 -2.76 26.56
CA LYS A 441 -18.99 -3.68 27.61
C LYS A 441 -17.91 -4.00 28.65
N GLU A 442 -16.65 -3.79 28.31
CA GLU A 442 -15.54 -4.06 29.22
C GLU A 442 -15.51 -3.05 30.38
N GLU A 443 -14.95 -3.49 31.50
CA GLU A 443 -14.67 -2.60 32.63
C GLU A 443 -13.59 -1.57 32.25
N ASN A 444 -13.61 -0.40 32.89
CA ASN A 444 -12.60 0.62 32.66
C ASN A 444 -11.21 0.10 33.10
N ASN A 445 -10.16 0.43 32.35
CA ASN A 445 -8.80 -0.07 32.57
C ASN A 445 -8.67 -1.61 32.57
N SER A 446 -9.49 -2.33 31.79
CA SER A 446 -9.42 -3.79 31.70
C SER A 446 -8.72 -4.29 30.42
N VAL A 447 -8.68 -3.50 29.35
CA VAL A 447 -8.13 -3.89 28.05
C VAL A 447 -6.64 -3.53 27.98
N TRP A 448 -5.76 -4.53 28.14
CA TRP A 448 -4.31 -4.32 28.13
C TRP A 448 -3.77 -4.00 26.74
N VAL A 449 -3.06 -2.87 26.61
CA VAL A 449 -2.43 -2.42 25.35
C VAL A 449 -0.91 -2.20 25.44
N GLY A 450 -0.32 -2.36 26.62
CA GLY A 450 1.13 -2.17 26.83
C GLY A 450 1.53 -0.72 27.09
N ARG A 451 2.79 -0.40 26.74
CA ARG A 451 3.30 0.97 26.62
C ARG A 451 3.04 1.46 25.19
N ILE A 452 2.57 2.68 25.01
CA ILE A 452 2.23 3.26 23.70
C ILE A 452 2.98 4.57 23.52
N LYS A 453 3.62 4.73 22.36
CA LYS A 453 4.25 6.00 21.96
C LYS A 453 3.25 6.95 21.30
N LYS A 454 2.54 6.51 20.26
CA LYS A 454 1.52 7.30 19.56
C LYS A 454 0.16 6.64 19.65
N MET A 455 -0.87 7.39 20.02
CA MET A 455 -2.26 6.94 20.04
C MET A 455 -3.14 7.93 19.26
N THR A 456 -3.86 7.43 18.25
CA THR A 456 -4.84 8.18 17.47
C THR A 456 -6.21 7.50 17.59
N LEU A 457 -7.20 8.24 18.08
CA LEU A 457 -8.59 7.78 18.18
C LEU A 457 -9.52 8.75 17.44
N THR A 458 -10.22 8.24 16.43
CA THR A 458 -11.08 9.06 15.56
C THR A 458 -12.55 8.62 15.66
N LYS A 459 -13.45 9.62 15.70
CA LYS A 459 -14.90 9.47 15.84
C LYS A 459 -15.27 8.66 17.09
N CYS A 460 -16.15 7.67 16.97
CA CYS A 460 -16.64 6.87 18.10
C CYS A 460 -15.51 6.15 18.86
N ALA A 461 -14.33 5.94 18.26
CA ALA A 461 -13.21 5.27 18.90
C ALA A 461 -12.74 5.98 20.18
N ILE A 462 -12.97 7.29 20.33
CA ILE A 462 -12.62 8.02 21.56
C ILE A 462 -13.34 7.42 22.78
N ARG A 463 -14.54 6.87 22.61
CA ARG A 463 -15.32 6.26 23.69
C ARG A 463 -14.62 5.07 24.34
N VAL A 464 -13.66 4.44 23.66
CA VAL A 464 -12.93 3.28 24.21
C VAL A 464 -11.70 3.67 25.01
N LEU A 465 -11.29 4.94 24.99
CA LEU A 465 -10.12 5.42 25.74
C LEU A 465 -10.14 5.01 27.24
N PRO A 466 -11.27 5.10 27.98
CA PRO A 466 -11.33 4.68 29.38
C PRO A 466 -11.19 3.17 29.61
N LYS A 467 -11.36 2.36 28.56
CA LYS A 467 -11.29 0.91 28.62
C LYS A 467 -9.85 0.41 28.57
N PHE A 468 -8.93 1.20 28.02
CA PHE A 468 -7.54 0.82 27.89
C PHE A 468 -6.78 0.88 29.20
N ARG A 469 -6.08 -0.21 29.50
CA ARG A 469 -5.07 -0.32 30.54
C ARG A 469 -3.69 -0.17 29.91
N MET A 470 -3.03 0.94 30.24
CA MET A 470 -1.64 1.19 29.89
C MET A 470 -0.73 0.91 31.10
N HIS A 471 0.56 0.72 30.83
CA HIS A 471 1.57 0.63 31.88
C HIS A 471 1.67 1.96 32.67
N GLU A 472 2.00 1.92 33.97
CA GLU A 472 2.05 3.13 34.83
C GLU A 472 3.08 4.16 34.35
N GLU A 473 4.26 3.69 33.94
CA GLU A 473 5.34 4.50 33.35
C GLU A 473 5.11 4.89 31.87
N ASN A 474 3.87 4.86 31.38
CA ASN A 474 3.61 5.18 29.98
C ASN A 474 3.89 6.66 29.68
N VAL A 475 4.68 6.90 28.63
CA VAL A 475 4.98 8.24 28.11
C VAL A 475 4.54 8.26 26.65
N LEU A 476 3.41 8.91 26.39
CA LEU A 476 2.91 9.18 25.05
C LEU A 476 3.75 10.28 24.41
N GLU A 477 4.42 9.94 23.31
CA GLU A 477 5.01 10.91 22.40
C GLU A 477 3.90 11.76 21.73
N GLU A 478 2.74 11.16 21.44
CA GLU A 478 1.61 11.85 20.82
C GLU A 478 0.26 11.19 21.17
N LEU A 479 -0.73 12.00 21.57
CA LEU A 479 -2.13 11.62 21.72
C LEU A 479 -3.00 12.52 20.83
N GLU A 480 -3.68 11.93 19.86
CA GLU A 480 -4.56 12.62 18.92
C GLU A 480 -5.99 12.09 19.02
N LEU A 481 -6.93 12.98 19.32
CA LEU A 481 -8.36 12.66 19.41
C LEU A 481 -9.15 13.58 18.47
N GLU A 482 -9.93 13.01 17.56
CA GLU A 482 -10.85 13.75 16.68
C GLU A 482 -12.28 13.22 16.80
N ALA A 483 -13.25 14.08 17.12
CA ALA A 483 -14.67 13.71 17.20
C ALA A 483 -15.55 14.68 16.40
N ASP A 484 -16.38 14.14 15.51
CA ASP A 484 -17.29 14.92 14.67
C ASP A 484 -18.61 15.25 15.36
N SER A 485 -18.93 14.56 16.46
CA SER A 485 -20.20 14.72 17.18
C SER A 485 -20.06 14.59 18.69
N ASN A 486 -21.06 15.07 19.43
CA ASN A 486 -21.18 14.82 20.87
C ASN A 486 -21.31 13.32 21.21
N GLY A 487 -21.90 12.53 20.32
CA GLY A 487 -22.06 11.08 20.51
C GLY A 487 -20.72 10.35 20.61
N ASP A 488 -19.72 10.82 19.86
CA ASP A 488 -18.37 10.23 19.78
C ASP A 488 -17.59 10.34 21.10
N VAL A 489 -17.97 11.26 21.99
CA VAL A 489 -17.27 11.49 23.27
C VAL A 489 -18.14 11.18 24.48
N ALA A 490 -19.41 10.80 24.29
CA ALA A 490 -20.41 10.70 25.35
C ALA A 490 -19.99 9.82 26.53
N GLU A 491 -19.34 8.67 26.25
CA GLU A 491 -18.82 7.76 27.28
C GLU A 491 -17.81 8.45 28.20
N VAL A 492 -16.83 9.13 27.59
CA VAL A 492 -15.76 9.81 28.32
C VAL A 492 -16.31 11.01 29.10
N LEU A 493 -17.27 11.74 28.52
CA LEU A 493 -17.90 12.88 29.17
C LEU A 493 -18.72 12.49 30.41
N GLY A 494 -19.30 11.29 30.43
CA GLY A 494 -20.02 10.76 31.59
C GLY A 494 -19.13 10.43 32.79
N MET A 495 -17.80 10.39 32.62
CA MET A 495 -16.87 10.07 33.67
C MET A 495 -16.56 11.27 34.58
N GLU A 496 -16.00 11.00 35.76
CA GLU A 496 -15.47 12.04 36.64
C GLU A 496 -14.25 12.74 36.02
N ASN A 497 -13.97 13.97 36.43
CA ASN A 497 -12.78 14.69 35.95
C ASN A 497 -11.51 13.99 36.45
N ASN A 498 -10.44 14.00 35.65
CA ASN A 498 -9.18 13.32 35.94
C ASN A 498 -9.32 11.81 36.24
N SER A 499 -10.25 11.11 35.58
CA SER A 499 -10.48 9.68 35.79
C SER A 499 -9.88 8.80 34.70
N VAL A 500 -9.62 9.35 33.51
CA VAL A 500 -9.06 8.61 32.36
C VAL A 500 -7.54 8.66 32.40
N LEU A 501 -6.90 7.57 32.81
CA LEU A 501 -5.45 7.51 32.95
C LEU A 501 -4.75 7.50 31.59
N VAL A 502 -3.94 8.53 31.30
CA VAL A 502 -3.16 8.64 30.05
C VAL A 502 -1.65 8.74 30.27
N GLY A 503 -1.20 8.90 31.51
CA GLY A 503 0.23 8.98 31.86
C GLY A 503 0.84 10.35 31.56
N ARG A 504 2.08 10.37 31.07
CA ARG A 504 2.77 11.58 30.60
C ARG A 504 2.56 11.74 29.10
N ILE A 505 2.33 12.97 28.62
CA ILE A 505 2.06 13.27 27.22
C ILE A 505 2.98 14.40 26.76
N LYS A 506 3.76 14.15 25.70
CA LYS A 506 4.57 15.18 25.03
C LYS A 506 3.74 16.05 24.09
N LYS A 507 2.84 15.46 23.29
CA LYS A 507 1.97 16.20 22.36
C LYS A 507 0.52 15.77 22.51
N LEU A 508 -0.37 16.73 22.72
CA LEU A 508 -1.81 16.50 22.84
C LEU A 508 -2.56 17.31 21.77
N THR A 509 -3.23 16.60 20.87
CA THR A 509 -4.02 17.16 19.77
C THR A 509 -5.49 16.79 19.98
N LEU A 510 -6.35 17.78 20.23
CA LEU A 510 -7.79 17.58 20.37
C LEU A 510 -8.54 18.39 19.30
N ILE A 511 -9.31 17.69 18.48
CA ILE A 511 -10.00 18.25 17.31
C ILE A 511 -11.52 18.13 17.48
N LYS A 512 -12.23 19.24 17.23
CA LYS A 512 -13.70 19.37 17.27
C LYS A 512 -14.26 18.98 18.66
N TYR A 513 -15.22 18.04 18.72
CA TYR A 513 -15.85 17.65 19.99
C TYR A 513 -14.89 16.94 20.95
N ALA A 514 -13.76 16.43 20.47
CA ALA A 514 -12.76 15.76 21.29
C ALA A 514 -12.12 16.70 22.32
N VAL A 515 -12.13 18.01 22.04
CA VAL A 515 -11.69 19.04 22.98
C VAL A 515 -12.37 18.86 24.34
N ARG A 516 -13.64 18.45 24.39
CA ARG A 516 -14.44 18.25 25.62
C ARG A 516 -13.92 17.14 26.52
N VAL A 517 -13.07 16.25 26.01
CA VAL A 517 -12.45 15.17 26.79
C VAL A 517 -11.35 15.68 27.71
N LEU A 518 -10.77 16.86 27.43
CA LEU A 518 -9.61 17.38 28.18
C LEU A 518 -9.75 17.34 29.72
N PRO A 519 -10.87 17.76 30.35
CA PRO A 519 -11.04 17.70 31.81
C PRO A 519 -11.08 16.27 32.38
N LYS A 520 -11.32 15.27 31.54
CA LYS A 520 -11.46 13.86 31.93
C LYS A 520 -10.12 13.15 31.95
N LEU A 521 -9.13 13.67 31.21
CA LEU A 521 -7.78 13.11 31.12
C LEU A 521 -7.00 13.34 32.42
N ARG A 522 -6.52 12.24 33.02
CA ARG A 522 -5.60 12.26 34.15
C ARG A 522 -4.17 12.21 33.64
N MET A 523 -3.55 13.40 33.57
CA MET A 523 -2.12 13.55 33.30
C MET A 523 -1.33 13.53 34.60
N HIS A 524 -0.07 13.11 34.53
CA HIS A 524 0.86 13.18 35.66
C HIS A 524 1.11 14.65 36.08
N GLU A 525 1.27 14.94 37.38
CA GLU A 525 1.45 16.34 37.86
C GLU A 525 2.69 17.01 37.27
N GLU A 526 3.80 16.27 37.18
CA GLU A 526 5.04 16.69 36.54
C GLU A 526 5.03 16.58 34.99
N ASN A 527 3.85 16.54 34.35
CA ASN A 527 3.80 16.44 32.89
C ASN A 527 4.42 17.69 32.23
N VAL A 528 5.40 17.46 31.36
CA VAL A 528 6.03 18.48 30.53
C VAL A 528 5.67 18.21 29.07
N MET A 529 4.69 18.97 28.59
CA MET A 529 4.17 18.89 27.24
C MET A 529 4.95 19.82 26.31
N GLU A 530 5.39 19.28 25.18
CA GLU A 530 5.99 20.03 24.07
C GLU A 530 4.92 20.85 23.36
N GLU A 531 3.74 20.27 23.12
CA GLU A 531 2.66 20.91 22.34
C GLU A 531 1.26 20.52 22.84
N LEU A 532 0.42 21.53 23.08
CA LEU A 532 -1.03 21.40 23.27
C LEU A 532 -1.74 22.10 22.11
N PHE A 533 -2.37 21.32 21.24
CA PHE A 533 -3.15 21.82 20.10
C PHE A 533 -4.64 21.55 20.32
N LEU A 534 -5.44 22.62 20.35
CA LEU A 534 -6.90 22.55 20.48
C LEU A 534 -7.56 23.23 19.27
N PHE A 535 -8.38 22.48 18.54
CA PHE A 535 -9.17 22.99 17.43
C PHE A 535 -10.65 22.79 17.70
N ALA A 536 -11.44 23.87 17.71
CA ALA A 536 -12.89 23.78 17.88
C ALA A 536 -13.61 24.68 16.88
N ASP A 537 -14.16 24.11 15.82
CA ASP A 537 -14.88 24.82 14.75
C ASP A 537 -16.31 25.29 15.12
N SER A 538 -16.84 24.90 16.28
CA SER A 538 -18.15 25.33 16.76
C SER A 538 -18.19 25.60 18.26
N LEU A 539 -19.17 26.41 18.70
CA LEU A 539 -19.46 26.62 20.11
C LEU A 539 -19.80 25.32 20.86
N GLY A 540 -20.48 24.39 20.17
CA GLY A 540 -20.85 23.08 20.73
C GLY A 540 -19.65 22.28 21.22
N ASN A 541 -18.51 22.44 20.55
CA ASN A 541 -17.26 21.76 20.87
C ASN A 541 -16.63 22.22 22.20
N THR A 542 -16.98 23.39 22.72
CA THR A 542 -16.40 23.92 23.97
C THR A 542 -17.41 24.02 25.12
N SER A 543 -18.70 23.91 24.82
CA SER A 543 -19.83 24.11 25.74
C SER A 543 -19.68 23.46 27.12
N GLU A 544 -19.20 22.21 27.19
CA GLU A 544 -19.04 21.49 28.46
C GLU A 544 -17.87 22.02 29.29
N ILE A 545 -16.74 22.30 28.64
CA ILE A 545 -15.54 22.83 29.31
C ILE A 545 -15.80 24.21 29.89
N LEU A 546 -16.61 25.03 29.22
CA LEU A 546 -16.89 26.38 29.68
C LEU A 546 -17.68 26.43 30.99
N LYS A 547 -18.37 25.34 31.36
CA LYS A 547 -19.02 25.19 32.67
C LYS A 547 -18.03 24.98 33.81
N ALA A 548 -16.79 24.57 33.51
CA ALA A 548 -15.76 24.37 34.52
C ALA A 548 -15.35 25.71 35.15
N LYS A 549 -14.86 25.67 36.39
CA LYS A 549 -14.28 26.84 37.05
C LYS A 549 -12.99 27.25 36.32
N ASN A 550 -12.63 28.52 36.41
CA ASN A 550 -11.34 28.97 35.86
C ASN A 550 -10.18 28.26 36.59
N ASN A 551 -9.09 28.00 35.87
CA ASN A 551 -7.93 27.27 36.39
C ASN A 551 -8.27 25.92 37.05
N SER A 552 -9.24 25.17 36.50
CA SER A 552 -9.64 23.87 37.06
C SER A 552 -9.15 22.67 36.25
N ILE A 553 -8.72 22.87 35.00
CA ILE A 553 -8.26 21.79 34.11
C ILE A 553 -6.73 21.75 34.12
N LEU A 554 -6.14 20.82 34.87
CA LEU A 554 -4.70 20.69 34.96
C LEU A 554 -4.10 20.20 33.64
N VAL A 555 -3.14 20.94 33.08
CA VAL A 555 -2.40 20.55 31.85
C VAL A 555 -0.89 20.39 32.07
N GLY A 556 -0.38 20.74 33.26
CA GLY A 556 1.05 20.66 33.58
C GLY A 556 1.85 21.84 33.02
N LYS A 557 3.10 21.58 32.59
CA LYS A 557 3.96 22.55 31.90
C LYS A 557 3.77 22.38 30.38
N VAL A 558 3.52 23.46 29.64
CA VAL A 558 3.26 23.44 28.19
C VAL A 558 4.17 24.44 27.48
N LYS A 559 5.06 23.94 26.62
CA LYS A 559 6.00 24.78 25.85
C LYS A 559 5.32 25.52 24.69
N ARG A 560 4.51 24.82 23.89
CA ARG A 560 3.72 25.41 22.79
C ARG A 560 2.24 25.20 23.02
N LEU A 561 1.48 26.29 23.00
CA LEU A 561 0.02 26.27 23.07
C LEU A 561 -0.57 26.81 21.78
N ASP A 562 -1.41 26.03 21.13
CA ASP A 562 -2.04 26.39 19.86
C ASP A 562 -3.56 26.23 19.97
N LEU A 563 -4.28 27.35 19.87
CA LEU A 563 -5.72 27.44 20.04
C LEU A 563 -6.35 27.98 18.75
N ARG A 564 -7.17 27.16 18.09
CA ARG A 564 -7.84 27.53 16.84
C ARG A 564 -9.35 27.63 17.04
N TRP A 565 -9.94 28.69 16.51
CA TRP A 565 -11.36 29.02 16.54
C TRP A 565 -11.90 29.09 17.97
N TYR A 566 -13.05 28.48 18.25
CA TYR A 566 -13.72 28.54 19.54
C TYR A 566 -12.88 27.95 20.70
N ALA A 567 -11.78 27.24 20.41
CA ALA A 567 -10.90 26.65 21.42
C ALA A 567 -10.25 27.71 22.31
N ILE A 568 -10.09 28.94 21.82
CA ILE A 568 -9.56 30.06 22.60
C ILE A 568 -10.33 30.25 23.92
N ARG A 569 -11.65 30.02 23.93
CA ARG A 569 -12.52 30.17 25.10
C ARG A 569 -12.15 29.24 26.26
N ILE A 570 -11.37 28.21 26.01
CA ILE A 570 -10.91 27.24 27.01
C ILE A 570 -9.71 27.76 27.78
N LEU A 571 -8.96 28.74 27.25
CA LEU A 571 -7.76 29.27 27.89
C LEU A 571 -7.96 29.64 29.37
N PRO A 572 -9.04 30.35 29.78
CA PRO A 572 -9.29 30.65 31.19
C PRO A 572 -9.53 29.42 32.09
N LYS A 573 -9.86 28.28 31.50
CA LYS A 573 -10.19 27.04 32.22
C LYS A 573 -8.95 26.19 32.48
N LEU A 574 -7.88 26.39 31.71
CA LEU A 574 -6.62 25.65 31.84
C LEU A 574 -5.85 26.11 33.07
N ARG A 575 -5.32 25.15 33.82
CA ARG A 575 -4.41 25.32 34.94
C ARG A 575 -3.04 24.80 34.56
N PHE A 576 -2.10 25.72 34.43
CA PHE A 576 -0.69 25.40 34.22
C PHE A 576 0.02 25.21 35.57
N HIS A 577 1.14 24.50 35.54
CA HIS A 577 2.05 24.43 36.68
C HIS A 577 2.62 25.83 37.00
N GLU A 578 2.93 26.13 38.26
CA GLU A 578 3.42 27.47 38.69
C GLU A 578 4.71 27.89 37.97
N GLU A 579 5.62 26.94 37.78
CA GLU A 579 6.85 27.13 37.00
C GLU A 579 6.67 27.00 35.47
N ASN A 580 5.44 27.06 34.95
CA ASN A 580 5.21 26.97 33.51
C ASN A 580 5.81 28.18 32.78
N VAL A 581 6.57 27.90 31.72
CA VAL A 581 7.06 28.91 30.79
C VAL A 581 6.66 28.48 29.40
N THR A 582 5.61 29.11 28.87
CA THR A 582 5.17 28.86 27.50
C THR A 582 6.01 29.70 26.54
N GLU A 583 6.75 29.01 25.69
CA GLU A 583 7.66 29.60 24.72
C GLU A 583 6.92 30.07 23.46
N GLU A 584 5.87 29.35 23.07
CA GLU A 584 5.13 29.61 21.83
C GLU A 584 3.61 29.63 22.07
N LEU A 585 2.96 30.70 21.60
CA LEU A 585 1.50 30.83 21.62
C LEU A 585 0.99 31.14 20.21
N GLY A 586 0.15 30.24 19.68
CA GLY A 586 -0.60 30.45 18.45
C GLY A 586 -2.09 30.56 18.77
N VAL A 587 -2.73 31.64 18.32
CA VAL A 587 -4.17 31.83 18.49
C VAL A 587 -4.78 32.36 17.20
N LEU A 588 -5.73 31.63 16.64
CA LEU A 588 -6.55 32.10 15.53
C LEU A 588 -8.02 32.02 15.91
N THR A 589 -8.79 33.09 15.74
CA THR A 589 -10.25 33.05 15.95
C THR A 589 -10.99 33.93 14.96
N GLY A 590 -11.96 33.35 14.25
CA GLY A 590 -12.67 34.01 13.15
C GLY A 590 -14.00 34.63 13.51
N THR A 591 -14.49 34.51 14.75
CA THR A 591 -15.79 35.11 15.13
C THR A 591 -15.69 36.10 16.30
N PRO A 592 -16.43 37.22 16.24
CA PRO A 592 -16.43 38.20 17.31
C PRO A 592 -17.01 37.63 18.60
N GLY A 593 -16.44 37.98 19.74
CA GLY A 593 -16.90 37.55 21.07
C GLY A 593 -16.33 36.22 21.55
N GLU A 594 -15.57 35.47 20.74
CA GLU A 594 -14.80 34.31 21.22
C GLU A 594 -13.70 34.72 22.22
N THR A 595 -13.17 35.93 22.09
CA THR A 595 -12.19 36.56 22.98
C THR A 595 -12.82 37.15 24.25
N TYR A 596 -14.13 37.43 24.25
CA TYR A 596 -14.82 38.18 25.32
C TYR A 596 -14.59 37.57 26.71
N GLU A 597 -14.64 36.23 26.81
CA GLU A 597 -14.39 35.53 28.07
C GLU A 597 -12.97 35.79 28.58
N ILE A 598 -11.95 35.79 27.72
CA ILE A 598 -10.56 36.04 28.12
C ILE A 598 -10.35 37.48 28.56
N LEU A 599 -11.03 38.43 27.92
CA LEU A 599 -10.90 39.85 28.18
C LEU A 599 -11.55 40.30 29.50
N LYS A 600 -12.31 39.42 30.18
CA LYS A 600 -12.92 39.74 31.48
C LYS A 600 -11.84 40.08 32.53
N PRO A 601 -12.04 41.12 33.37
CA PRO A 601 -11.08 41.52 34.40
C PRO A 601 -10.65 40.38 35.33
N GLU A 602 -11.56 39.47 35.64
CA GLU A 602 -11.35 38.29 36.50
C GLU A 602 -10.36 37.27 35.91
N ASN A 603 -10.12 37.32 34.59
CA ASN A 603 -9.22 36.41 33.88
C ASN A 603 -7.85 37.05 33.58
N LYS A 604 -7.61 38.31 34.00
CA LYS A 604 -6.35 39.02 33.73
C LYS A 604 -5.12 38.35 34.35
N SER A 605 -5.28 37.63 35.48
CA SER A 605 -4.18 36.88 36.11
C SER A 605 -3.86 35.58 35.37
N ILE A 606 -4.76 35.07 34.53
CA ILE A 606 -4.56 33.80 33.80
C ILE A 606 -3.50 33.97 32.72
N LEU A 607 -3.14 35.19 32.34
CA LEU A 607 -2.09 35.47 31.35
C LEU A 607 -0.72 35.75 31.98
N ASP A 608 -0.58 35.59 33.31
CA ASP A 608 0.67 35.89 34.05
C ASP A 608 1.82 34.93 33.74
N TRP A 609 1.54 33.71 33.25
CA TRP A 609 2.57 32.73 32.85
C TRP A 609 3.18 32.99 31.47
N ILE A 610 2.73 34.02 30.74
CA ILE A 610 3.21 34.41 29.39
C ILE A 610 4.52 35.24 29.47
N GLY A 611 5.26 35.16 30.57
CA GLY A 611 6.38 36.07 30.85
C GLY A 611 7.55 36.03 29.85
N LYS A 612 8.00 34.84 29.43
CA LYS A 612 9.14 34.63 28.49
C LYS A 612 8.69 33.92 27.22
N MET A 613 8.18 34.70 26.26
CA MET A 613 7.63 34.19 25.01
C MET A 613 8.62 34.35 23.85
N LYS A 614 8.97 33.25 23.19
CA LYS A 614 9.80 33.23 21.98
C LYS A 614 8.98 33.48 20.72
N LYS A 615 7.74 32.98 20.65
CA LYS A 615 6.91 33.10 19.46
C LYS A 615 5.46 33.43 19.82
N LEU A 616 4.90 34.44 19.16
CA LEU A 616 3.51 34.83 19.27
C LEU A 616 2.89 34.97 17.88
N GLU A 617 1.90 34.14 17.58
CA GLU A 617 1.08 34.24 16.38
C GLU A 617 -0.36 34.55 16.78
N LEU A 618 -0.88 35.71 16.36
CA LEU A 618 -2.28 36.07 16.55
C LEU A 618 -2.93 36.40 15.22
N GLY A 619 -4.05 35.76 14.92
CA GLY A 619 -4.79 36.02 13.69
C GLY A 619 -6.26 36.33 13.90
N TRP A 620 -6.80 37.19 13.03
CA TRP A 620 -8.19 37.63 13.01
C TRP A 620 -8.60 38.26 14.36
N TYR A 621 -9.74 37.89 14.95
CA TYR A 621 -10.19 38.44 16.24
C TYR A 621 -9.25 38.14 17.40
N ALA A 622 -8.28 37.21 17.25
CA ALA A 622 -7.31 36.90 18.30
C ALA A 622 -6.47 38.13 18.66
N LEU A 623 -6.33 39.09 17.76
CA LEU A 623 -5.59 40.33 17.98
C LEU A 623 -6.11 41.10 19.21
N GLU A 624 -7.40 41.01 19.52
CA GLU A 624 -8.00 41.73 20.66
C GLU A 624 -7.41 41.33 22.02
N ILE A 625 -6.79 40.15 22.12
CA ILE A 625 -6.13 39.73 23.36
C ILE A 625 -4.76 40.39 23.55
N LEU A 626 -4.15 40.90 22.48
CA LEU A 626 -2.78 41.45 22.48
C LEU A 626 -2.55 42.50 23.58
N PRO A 627 -3.43 43.51 23.79
CA PRO A 627 -3.24 44.50 24.86
C PRO A 627 -3.28 43.89 26.28
N ASN A 628 -3.85 42.69 26.43
CA ASN A 628 -4.00 42.00 27.71
C ASN A 628 -2.87 40.99 27.97
N LEU A 629 -2.01 40.71 26.98
CA LEU A 629 -0.83 39.88 27.18
C LEU A 629 0.21 40.65 28.00
N ARG A 630 0.56 40.15 29.19
CA ARG A 630 1.57 40.75 30.07
C ARG A 630 2.98 40.40 29.64
N ILE A 631 3.40 40.89 28.47
CA ILE A 631 4.75 40.69 27.95
C ILE A 631 5.73 41.58 28.72
N HIS A 632 6.73 40.98 29.37
CA HIS A 632 7.77 41.73 30.07
C HIS A 632 8.65 42.54 29.10
N GLU A 633 9.09 43.73 29.53
CA GLU A 633 9.98 44.60 28.72
C GLU A 633 11.31 43.92 28.37
N GLU A 634 11.78 43.02 29.23
CA GLU A 634 13.02 42.26 29.06
C GLU A 634 12.88 41.11 28.07
N ASN A 635 11.65 40.72 27.71
CA ASN A 635 11.37 39.60 26.82
C ASN A 635 12.07 39.78 25.47
N VAL A 636 12.61 38.69 24.94
CA VAL A 636 13.26 38.63 23.63
C VAL A 636 12.52 37.62 22.78
N MET A 637 11.58 38.12 21.99
CA MET A 637 10.77 37.33 21.08
C MET A 637 11.53 37.11 19.78
N GLU A 638 11.51 35.87 19.29
CA GLU A 638 12.08 35.50 18.00
C GLU A 638 11.15 35.87 16.85
N LEU A 639 9.83 35.71 17.05
CA LEU A 639 8.82 36.00 16.05
C LEU A 639 7.54 36.54 16.71
N LEU A 640 7.10 37.72 16.25
CA LEU A 640 5.76 38.25 16.45
C LEU A 640 5.07 38.32 15.09
N GLU A 641 4.01 37.54 14.90
CA GLU A 641 3.22 37.54 13.67
C GLU A 641 1.76 37.87 13.98
N LEU A 642 1.27 38.95 13.36
CA LEU A 642 -0.10 39.43 13.51
C LEU A 642 -0.74 39.51 12.12
N SER A 643 -1.88 38.85 11.91
CA SER A 643 -2.53 38.81 10.59
C SER A 643 -4.04 39.01 10.68
N THR A 644 -4.60 39.88 9.85
CA THR A 644 -6.05 39.98 9.71
C THR A 644 -6.44 40.59 8.37
N ASP A 645 -7.49 40.07 7.77
CA ASP A 645 -8.09 40.52 6.52
C ASP A 645 -9.22 41.54 6.71
N LYS A 646 -9.67 41.79 7.94
CA LYS A 646 -10.76 42.74 8.25
C LYS A 646 -10.39 43.81 9.26
N ALA A 647 -10.90 45.03 9.03
CA ALA A 647 -10.74 46.18 9.92
C ALA A 647 -11.40 45.99 11.29
N GLU A 648 -12.54 45.28 11.34
CA GLU A 648 -13.27 45.02 12.58
C GLU A 648 -12.43 44.29 13.63
N HIS A 649 -11.50 43.42 13.19
CA HIS A 649 -10.60 42.66 14.08
C HIS A 649 -9.58 43.54 14.83
N VAL A 650 -9.31 44.76 14.36
CA VAL A 650 -8.33 45.68 14.97
C VAL A 650 -8.96 46.90 15.62
N ALA A 651 -10.28 47.09 15.47
CA ALA A 651 -10.98 48.30 15.87
C ALA A 651 -10.79 48.66 17.35
N GLU A 652 -10.87 47.69 18.26
CA GLU A 652 -10.64 47.93 19.70
C GLU A 652 -9.19 48.28 20.02
N ILE A 653 -8.23 47.67 19.33
CA ILE A 653 -6.80 47.94 19.51
C ILE A 653 -6.46 49.35 19.03
N LEU A 654 -7.06 49.79 17.92
CA LEU A 654 -6.81 51.12 17.38
C LEU A 654 -7.30 52.25 18.30
N LYS A 655 -8.25 51.99 19.20
CA LYS A 655 -8.69 52.93 20.25
C LYS A 655 -7.66 53.14 21.36
N THR A 656 -6.68 52.24 21.50
CA THR A 656 -5.63 52.38 22.52
C THR A 656 -4.68 53.53 22.18
N GLU A 657 -4.02 54.08 23.19
CA GLU A 657 -3.01 55.12 22.98
C GLU A 657 -1.82 54.57 22.17
N ASN A 658 -1.19 55.43 21.37
CA ASN A 658 0.01 55.05 20.64
C ASN A 658 1.10 54.61 21.63
N ARG A 659 1.81 53.52 21.30
CA ARG A 659 2.85 52.92 22.15
C ARG A 659 2.35 52.46 23.53
N SER A 660 1.07 52.11 23.66
CA SER A 660 0.52 51.54 24.90
C SER A 660 0.79 50.04 25.04
N ILE A 661 0.98 49.31 23.93
CA ILE A 661 1.11 47.85 23.94
C ILE A 661 2.58 47.45 23.98
N LEU A 662 3.07 47.03 25.15
CA LEU A 662 4.45 46.60 25.32
C LEU A 662 4.67 45.21 24.72
N ILE A 663 5.62 45.09 23.78
CA ILE A 663 5.99 43.81 23.13
C ILE A 663 7.46 43.41 23.32
N GLY A 664 8.22 44.19 24.09
CA GLY A 664 9.61 43.88 24.43
C GLY A 664 10.59 44.03 23.25
N ARG A 665 11.57 43.13 23.15
CA ARG A 665 12.49 43.03 22.00
C ARG A 665 12.00 41.94 21.06
N VAL A 666 12.04 42.20 19.75
CA VAL A 666 11.52 41.30 18.71
C VAL A 666 12.55 41.17 17.60
N LYS A 667 12.98 39.93 17.29
CA LYS A 667 13.89 39.65 16.17
C LYS A 667 13.19 39.72 14.82
N LYS A 668 11.97 39.16 14.70
CA LYS A 668 11.15 39.21 13.49
C LYS A 668 9.74 39.70 13.80
N LEU A 669 9.32 40.77 13.12
CA LEU A 669 7.97 41.32 13.22
C LEU A 669 7.27 41.20 11.86
N GLY A 670 6.22 40.38 11.79
CA GLY A 670 5.34 40.24 10.63
C GLY A 670 3.97 40.82 10.92
N LEU A 671 3.54 41.81 10.14
CA LEU A 671 2.17 42.35 10.18
C LEU A 671 1.54 42.20 8.78
N VAL A 672 0.41 41.50 8.69
CA VAL A 672 -0.26 41.21 7.42
C VAL A 672 -1.71 41.69 7.44
N GLY A 673 -2.12 42.38 6.38
CA GLY A 673 -3.45 42.95 6.19
C GLY A 673 -3.72 44.14 7.12
N TYR A 674 -4.92 44.23 7.71
CA TYR A 674 -5.27 45.31 8.64
C TYR A 674 -4.43 45.29 9.94
N ALA A 675 -3.68 44.22 10.21
CA ALA A 675 -2.73 44.20 11.34
C ALA A 675 -1.64 45.27 11.20
N VAL A 676 -1.35 45.73 9.98
CA VAL A 676 -0.40 46.83 9.74
C VAL A 676 -0.80 48.11 10.48
N GLU A 677 -2.10 48.38 10.61
CA GLU A 677 -2.61 49.58 11.29
C GLU A 677 -2.33 49.57 12.80
N ILE A 678 -2.05 48.40 13.41
CA ILE A 678 -1.71 48.29 14.83
C ILE A 678 -0.28 48.78 15.11
N LEU A 679 0.58 48.90 14.09
CA LEU A 679 2.00 49.23 14.27
C LEU A 679 2.27 50.46 15.16
N PRO A 680 1.55 51.60 15.05
CA PRO A 680 1.73 52.76 15.94
C PRO A 680 1.37 52.50 17.42
N LYS A 681 0.57 51.47 17.69
CA LYS A 681 0.12 51.08 19.03
C LYS A 681 1.17 50.24 19.77
N LEU A 682 2.06 49.59 19.02
CA LEU A 682 3.11 48.73 19.57
C LEU A 682 4.26 49.57 20.16
N ARG A 683 4.73 49.17 21.34
CA ARG A 683 5.90 49.72 22.02
C ARG A 683 7.02 48.69 22.06
N LEU A 684 7.98 48.88 21.15
CA LEU A 684 9.24 48.15 21.12
C LEU A 684 10.23 48.72 22.15
N ASN A 685 11.09 47.87 22.69
CA ASN A 685 12.18 48.30 23.57
C ASN A 685 13.17 49.22 22.81
N LYS A 686 13.67 50.29 23.44
CA LYS A 686 14.63 51.23 22.84
C LYS A 686 15.94 50.57 22.37
N LYS A 687 16.33 49.46 23.00
CA LYS A 687 17.51 48.66 22.64
C LYS A 687 17.19 47.56 21.61
N ASN A 688 16.00 47.54 21.03
CA ASN A 688 15.62 46.54 20.04
C ASN A 688 16.49 46.66 18.77
N ALA A 689 17.01 45.52 18.34
CA ALA A 689 17.73 45.36 17.08
C ALA A 689 17.09 44.18 16.35
N MET A 690 16.17 44.50 15.45
CA MET A 690 15.35 43.55 14.71
C MET A 690 16.12 43.01 13.51
N ASP A 691 16.01 41.71 13.25
CA ASP A 691 16.57 41.08 12.07
C ASP A 691 15.69 41.34 10.84
N GLU A 692 14.36 41.28 11.01
CA GLU A 692 13.41 41.41 9.90
C GLU A 692 12.10 42.10 10.32
N LEU A 693 11.71 43.13 9.58
CA LEU A 693 10.38 43.73 9.60
C LEU A 693 9.67 43.40 8.28
N CYS A 694 8.56 42.68 8.35
CA CYS A 694 7.70 42.36 7.21
C CYS A 694 6.34 43.02 7.40
N LEU A 695 5.96 43.92 6.49
CA LEU A 695 4.63 44.54 6.45
C LEU A 695 4.00 44.20 5.10
N GLY A 696 2.84 43.54 5.10
CA GLY A 696 2.10 43.21 3.90
C GLY A 696 0.70 43.81 3.94
N ALA A 697 0.36 44.66 2.97
CA ALA A 697 -0.97 45.26 2.84
C ALA A 697 -1.49 45.05 1.41
N TYR A 698 -2.38 44.08 1.25
CA TYR A 698 -2.95 43.68 -0.05
C TYR A 698 -3.92 44.72 -0.63
N PHE A 699 -4.50 45.57 0.22
CA PHE A 699 -5.46 46.60 -0.19
C PHE A 699 -5.10 47.97 0.41
N PRO A 700 -5.38 49.10 -0.30
CA PRO A 700 -5.10 50.45 0.21
C PRO A 700 -5.77 50.73 1.56
N GLU A 701 -6.95 50.19 1.79
CA GLU A 701 -7.74 50.41 2.99
C GLU A 701 -7.01 49.95 4.26
N GLN A 702 -6.10 48.97 4.13
CA GLN A 702 -5.33 48.37 5.23
C GLN A 702 -4.20 49.26 5.77
N ILE A 703 -4.01 50.45 5.19
CA ILE A 703 -3.01 51.43 5.63
C ILE A 703 -3.62 52.84 5.79
N THR A 704 -4.93 52.96 5.84
CA THR A 704 -5.58 54.28 5.81
C THR A 704 -5.27 55.08 7.07
N GLU A 705 -5.33 54.44 8.24
CA GLU A 705 -5.07 55.14 9.50
C GLU A 705 -3.59 55.48 9.67
N ILE A 706 -2.69 54.57 9.27
CA ILE A 706 -1.25 54.78 9.43
C ILE A 706 -0.71 55.87 8.49
N LEU A 707 -1.36 56.12 7.34
CA LEU A 707 -0.99 57.22 6.44
C LEU A 707 -1.25 58.62 7.05
N LYS A 708 -2.16 58.72 8.03
CA LYS A 708 -2.46 59.99 8.74
C LYS A 708 -1.37 60.36 9.75
N GLU A 709 -0.49 59.42 10.09
CA GLU A 709 0.63 59.67 10.98
C GLU A 709 1.64 60.66 10.36
N LYS A 710 2.34 61.39 11.23
CA LYS A 710 3.43 62.27 10.80
C LYS A 710 4.61 61.44 10.30
N ASP A 711 5.36 61.98 9.35
CA ASP A 711 6.56 61.32 8.86
C ASP A 711 7.52 61.04 10.01
N LYS A 712 8.08 59.82 10.03
CA LYS A 712 8.96 59.32 11.10
C LYS A 712 8.35 59.35 12.52
N SER A 713 7.02 59.31 12.68
CA SER A 713 6.39 59.24 14.01
C SER A 713 6.41 57.83 14.62
N ILE A 714 6.49 56.79 13.77
CA ILE A 714 6.38 55.39 14.16
C ILE A 714 7.77 54.81 14.44
N GLN A 715 8.12 54.68 15.71
CA GLN A 715 9.45 54.22 16.13
C GLN A 715 9.59 52.71 16.04
N ILE A 716 10.45 52.25 15.12
CA ILE A 716 10.81 50.84 14.96
C ILE A 716 12.17 50.53 15.59
N GLY A 717 13.10 51.48 15.52
CA GLY A 717 14.47 51.33 16.04
C GLY A 717 15.45 50.78 15.00
N LYS A 718 16.34 49.87 15.39
CA LYS A 718 17.38 49.31 14.49
C LYS A 718 16.83 48.05 13.80
N VAL A 719 16.96 47.97 12.47
CA VAL A 719 16.47 46.83 11.67
C VAL A 719 17.51 46.41 10.64
N ARG A 720 17.69 45.11 10.38
CA ARG A 720 18.61 44.62 9.34
C ARG A 720 17.97 44.46 7.96
N SER A 721 16.69 44.08 7.93
CA SER A 721 15.93 43.86 6.71
C SER A 721 14.51 44.38 6.88
N VAL A 722 14.03 45.15 5.90
CA VAL A 722 12.65 45.63 5.85
C VAL A 722 12.04 45.16 4.53
N LYS A 723 10.94 44.41 4.61
CA LYS A 723 10.12 43.98 3.49
C LYS A 723 8.76 44.67 3.60
N LEU A 724 8.42 45.42 2.56
CA LEU A 724 7.15 46.13 2.44
C LEU A 724 6.49 45.60 1.17
N ASP A 725 5.47 44.77 1.34
CA ASP A 725 4.78 44.12 0.24
C ASP A 725 3.52 44.91 -0.13
N GLU A 726 3.26 45.04 -1.43
CA GLU A 726 2.09 45.70 -2.01
C GLU A 726 1.90 47.14 -1.52
N HIS A 727 0.75 47.49 -0.92
CA HIS A 727 0.47 48.85 -0.47
C HIS A 727 1.32 49.27 0.74
N ALA A 728 1.96 48.35 1.45
CA ALA A 728 2.80 48.68 2.60
C ALA A 728 4.03 49.53 2.22
N GLN A 729 4.40 49.59 0.94
CA GLN A 729 5.49 50.48 0.49
C GLN A 729 5.18 51.97 0.69
N TYR A 730 3.91 52.36 0.66
CA TYR A 730 3.47 53.77 0.76
C TYR A 730 3.60 54.35 2.18
N ILE A 731 3.78 53.50 3.18
CA ILE A 731 3.91 53.92 4.59
C ILE A 731 5.37 54.02 5.05
N LYS A 732 6.33 53.78 4.15
CA LYS A 732 7.76 53.77 4.45
C LYS A 732 8.24 55.06 5.13
N ASP A 733 7.78 56.22 4.66
CA ASP A 733 8.19 57.53 5.19
C ASP A 733 7.61 57.82 6.60
N LYS A 734 6.61 57.04 7.02
CA LYS A 734 6.02 57.10 8.36
C LYS A 734 6.87 56.38 9.40
N LEU A 735 7.72 55.43 8.97
CA LEU A 735 8.54 54.59 9.82
C LEU A 735 9.88 55.25 10.17
N ASP A 736 10.19 55.36 11.46
CA ASP A 736 11.50 55.76 11.97
C ASP A 736 12.34 54.53 12.32
N PHE A 737 13.20 54.12 11.38
CA PHE A 737 14.14 53.01 11.55
C PHE A 737 15.54 53.33 11.05
N LYS A 738 16.53 52.68 11.65
CA LYS A 738 17.93 52.71 11.21
C LYS A 738 18.32 51.34 10.67
N LEU A 739 18.67 51.28 9.40
CA LEU A 739 19.25 50.08 8.80
C LEU A 739 20.63 49.79 9.40
N ILE A 740 20.84 48.54 9.83
CA ILE A 740 22.11 48.03 10.34
C ILE A 740 22.56 46.82 9.51
N PRO A 741 23.88 46.59 9.34
CA PRO A 741 24.38 45.50 8.50
C PRO A 741 23.94 44.12 9.01
N LYS A 742 23.76 43.16 8.08
CA LYS A 742 23.54 41.75 8.43
C LYS A 742 24.82 41.20 9.09
N LYS A 743 24.70 40.59 10.28
CA LYS A 743 25.80 39.82 10.89
C LYS A 743 26.05 38.53 10.12
#